data_AF-A0A4R5MBF0-F1
#
_entry.id   AF-A0A4R5MBF0-F1
#
_cell.length_a   1.000
_cell.length_b   1.000
_cell.length_c   1.000
_cell.angle_alpha   90.00
_cell.angle_beta   90.00
_cell.angle_gamma   90.00
#
_symmetry.space_group_name_H-M   'P 1'
#
loop_
_entity.id
_entity.type
_entity.pdbx_description
1 polymer ?
#
loop_
_entity_poly.entity_id
_entity_poly.type
_entity_poly.pdbx_seq_one_letter_code
_entity_poly.pdbx_strand_id
1 'polypeptide(L)'
;MNIIKPMAAGILTRTYRLDGVERLGVAMPVMTTLDEAPRIVGEQELWQLAPEVLRTATLDAGFAKPNAEFLVAASAWRAHCDTRHASRVGIEFGGCAKHLAVAFPEAADETHIALDEFMPLADDAPARHAHYGEWDQASAAADPFGFPPAFERAWFNVAPADQQRHDLQAWPDALPWRIAGMHPEHAQQQGKLLPLRGRCFVVRQGSTSLEPVPMRLSTVWFMPDRERAVLVFHGETPLAQFDASDIASLMLALETPDESRSMEHYAEVLAKRSDPQNAAMHALIDADLMPSNVSAAVAFPDPTPPAPAWQLSMQRYGERLAREAEARAQAMPPAAAATLATQPGAGFGALGMPGPAPALPRLSELPSYAEKQQAMADEAIAQARAHAAAARTQMAAQPGVPQGISTARRGPPQIKHLMDALRASQATQLVPPETESKLLAMYRQAAQHQEAALPATAEASQSARHRVQEKLARGASLAGEDLTGIDLSGLDLRGADLRDALMESADLTGTDLREATLTGAVLVRATLHQTQLAGADLSDVNLSLANCNDASFKGAKLDRATCENTVFRRCDFSEAHLERPNLRECEWEAVRFLGAALNDLILTGQTFSGADFSGATIRKMTLVKCSLKETAFSGADIEGFGLLETSASHARFNDASIRKACFVKGTRLDAANFAGAALTEANFRAADAPGLCLENARTVQCDFSDAVLTGANLRGARLHDAMMIRTDLSDADLTNSDLIGSVLRGAKLTRAKLAGANLFRALLAEAHLEHAAGLDAAYTVQTMWSPRARAAA
;
A
#
# COMPACT_ATOMS: atom_id res chain seq x y z
N MET A 1 -5.81 7.50 -15.26
CA MET A 1 -4.75 8.52 -15.23
C MET A 1 -3.75 8.19 -14.12
N ASN A 2 -2.52 7.81 -14.47
CA ASN A 2 -1.39 7.65 -13.55
C ASN A 2 -0.84 9.05 -13.19
N ILE A 3 -0.49 9.30 -11.92
CA ILE A 3 0.00 10.62 -11.47
C ILE A 3 1.47 10.49 -11.07
N ILE A 4 2.33 11.29 -11.69
CA ILE A 4 3.76 11.35 -11.43
C ILE A 4 4.10 12.75 -10.95
N LYS A 5 4.53 12.91 -9.71
CA LYS A 5 4.81 14.22 -9.12
C LYS A 5 5.95 14.13 -8.10
N PRO A 6 6.62 15.24 -7.77
CA PRO A 6 7.50 15.28 -6.60
C PRO A 6 6.68 15.24 -5.30
N MET A 7 7.29 14.80 -4.19
CA MET A 7 6.61 14.71 -2.89
C MET A 7 6.22 16.08 -2.32
N ALA A 8 6.93 17.13 -2.73
CA ALA A 8 6.69 18.48 -2.25
C ALA A 8 5.53 19.22 -2.96
N ALA A 9 5.09 18.76 -4.14
CA ALA A 9 4.03 19.41 -4.90
C ALA A 9 2.71 18.67 -4.75
N GLY A 10 1.65 19.40 -4.40
CA GLY A 10 0.30 18.85 -4.42
C GLY A 10 -0.34 18.90 -5.79
N ILE A 11 -1.50 18.26 -5.90
CA ILE A 11 -2.28 18.23 -7.13
C ILE A 11 -3.76 18.27 -6.83
N LEU A 12 -4.45 19.19 -7.49
CA LEU A 12 -5.90 19.27 -7.57
C LEU A 12 -6.27 19.27 -9.05
N THR A 13 -7.15 18.35 -9.44
CA THR A 13 -7.65 18.27 -10.80
C THR A 13 -9.13 18.49 -10.82
N ARG A 14 -9.62 19.17 -11.87
CA ARG A 14 -11.05 19.34 -12.09
C ARG A 14 -11.36 19.29 -13.56
N THR A 15 -12.41 18.56 -13.90
CA THR A 15 -12.94 18.57 -15.25
C THR A 15 -14.17 19.46 -15.33
N TYR A 16 -14.24 20.25 -16.40
CA TYR A 16 -15.33 21.19 -16.63
C TYR A 16 -15.48 21.47 -18.12
N ARG A 17 -16.71 21.81 -18.51
CA ARG A 17 -17.03 22.24 -19.86
C ARG A 17 -17.11 23.76 -19.87
N LEU A 18 -16.39 24.39 -20.79
CA LEU A 18 -16.50 25.83 -21.02
C LEU A 18 -16.44 26.09 -22.52
N ASP A 19 -17.40 26.90 -23.00
CA ASP A 19 -17.58 27.22 -24.43
C ASP A 19 -17.73 25.96 -25.30
N GLY A 20 -18.44 24.94 -24.79
CA GLY A 20 -18.64 23.66 -25.47
C GLY A 20 -17.39 22.76 -25.56
N VAL A 21 -16.27 23.15 -24.93
CA VAL A 21 -15.02 22.37 -24.90
C VAL A 21 -14.82 21.76 -23.52
N GLU A 22 -14.59 20.46 -23.49
CA GLU A 22 -14.19 19.75 -22.27
C GLU A 22 -12.74 20.05 -21.91
N ARG A 23 -12.50 20.32 -20.63
CA ARG A 23 -11.18 20.74 -20.14
C ARG A 23 -10.83 20.01 -18.85
N LEU A 24 -9.55 19.69 -18.72
CA LEU A 24 -8.93 19.33 -17.45
C LEU A 24 -8.19 20.56 -16.92
N GLY A 25 -8.70 21.14 -15.84
CA GLY A 25 -7.97 22.07 -14.99
C GLY A 25 -7.03 21.32 -14.06
N VAL A 26 -5.81 21.82 -13.95
CA VAL A 26 -4.77 21.30 -13.07
C VAL A 26 -4.29 22.46 -12.20
N ALA A 27 -4.42 22.30 -10.89
CA ALA A 27 -3.86 23.19 -9.88
C ALA A 27 -2.78 22.45 -9.10
N MET A 28 -1.57 23.02 -9.06
CA MET A 28 -0.42 22.48 -8.37
C MET A 28 -0.05 23.41 -7.21
N PRO A 29 -0.56 23.16 -5.99
CA PRO A 29 -0.17 23.89 -4.80
C PRO A 29 1.22 23.46 -4.33
N VAL A 30 2.07 24.43 -4.00
CA VAL A 30 3.42 24.25 -3.45
C VAL A 30 3.57 25.14 -2.24
N MET A 31 3.88 24.55 -1.09
CA MET A 31 4.04 25.31 0.15
C MET A 31 5.48 25.77 0.34
N THR A 32 5.66 27.00 0.79
CA THR A 32 6.97 27.58 1.12
C THR A 32 6.96 28.24 2.49
N THR A 33 8.13 28.40 3.10
CA THR A 33 8.31 29.25 4.28
C THR A 33 8.21 30.75 3.91
N LEU A 34 7.75 31.58 4.85
CA LEU A 34 7.74 33.05 4.74
C LEU A 34 8.89 33.65 5.55
N ASP A 35 10.12 33.51 5.04
CA ASP A 35 11.33 34.08 5.64
C ASP A 35 12.24 34.71 4.57
N GLU A 36 13.41 35.24 4.96
CA GLU A 36 14.36 35.88 4.03
C GLU A 36 14.95 34.92 2.98
N ALA A 37 14.94 33.62 3.24
CA ALA A 37 15.50 32.57 2.39
C ALA A 37 14.46 31.42 2.23
N PRO A 38 13.36 31.67 1.50
CA PRO A 38 12.21 30.78 1.48
C PRO A 38 12.58 29.39 0.96
N ARG A 39 12.06 28.36 1.61
CA ARG A 39 12.28 26.95 1.23
C ARG A 39 10.97 26.28 0.90
N ILE A 40 11.04 25.23 0.09
CA ILE A 40 9.87 24.38 -0.17
C ILE A 40 9.65 23.47 1.02
N VAL A 41 8.39 23.35 1.40
CA VAL A 41 7.91 22.47 2.47
C VAL A 41 7.12 21.32 1.86
N GLY A 42 7.17 20.14 2.49
CA GLY A 42 6.46 18.96 2.01
C GLY A 42 4.94 19.14 1.96
N GLU A 43 4.29 18.51 0.97
CA GLU A 43 2.83 18.58 0.79
C GLU A 43 2.05 18.04 2.00
N GLN A 44 2.62 17.10 2.76
CA GLN A 44 1.99 16.57 3.97
C GLN A 44 1.70 17.67 5.01
N GLU A 45 2.62 18.62 5.18
CA GLU A 45 2.43 19.75 6.11
C GLU A 45 1.34 20.71 5.59
N LEU A 46 1.25 20.91 4.27
CA LEU A 46 0.18 21.70 3.65
C LEU A 46 -1.19 21.13 4.02
N TRP A 47 -1.40 19.82 3.88
CA TRP A 47 -2.69 19.20 4.16
C TRP A 47 -3.00 19.07 5.65
N GLN A 48 -1.98 19.08 6.52
CA GLN A 48 -2.19 19.17 7.97
C GLN A 48 -2.63 20.59 8.38
N LEU A 49 -2.05 21.62 7.75
CA LEU A 49 -2.27 23.01 8.12
C LEU A 49 -3.52 23.62 7.47
N ALA A 50 -3.88 23.17 6.26
CA ALA A 50 -5.01 23.71 5.50
C ALA A 50 -6.35 23.69 6.27
N PRO A 51 -6.77 22.59 6.95
CA PRO A 51 -8.03 22.59 7.70
C PRO A 51 -8.05 23.58 8.89
N GLU A 52 -6.90 23.79 9.54
CA GLU A 52 -6.78 24.72 10.66
C GLU A 52 -6.89 26.18 10.22
N VAL A 53 -6.23 26.51 9.11
CA VAL A 53 -6.01 27.90 8.70
C VAL A 53 -7.09 28.40 7.73
N LEU A 54 -7.60 27.54 6.85
CA LEU A 54 -8.62 27.90 5.86
C LEU A 54 -10.05 27.90 6.42
N ARG A 55 -10.27 27.28 7.59
CA ARG A 55 -11.57 27.16 8.26
C ARG A 55 -12.62 26.49 7.35
N THR A 56 -13.58 27.26 6.84
CA THR A 56 -14.62 26.79 5.91
C THR A 56 -14.27 27.05 4.44
N ALA A 57 -13.16 27.74 4.16
CA ALA A 57 -12.73 28.07 2.80
C ALA A 57 -11.97 26.91 2.16
N THR A 58 -12.16 26.74 0.85
CA THR A 58 -11.42 25.77 0.04
C THR A 58 -10.12 26.39 -0.45
N LEU A 59 -9.01 25.64 -0.39
CA LEU A 59 -7.70 26.12 -0.87
C LEU A 59 -7.74 26.54 -2.34
N ASP A 60 -8.30 25.68 -3.20
CA ASP A 60 -8.54 25.96 -4.61
C ASP A 60 -9.56 24.98 -5.19
N ALA A 61 -10.29 25.41 -6.21
CA ALA A 61 -11.31 24.61 -6.88
C ALA A 61 -10.81 23.89 -8.14
N GLY A 62 -9.55 24.08 -8.55
CA GLY A 62 -8.92 23.44 -9.70
C GLY A 62 -9.19 24.11 -11.05
N PHE A 63 -9.73 25.33 -11.07
CA PHE A 63 -10.02 26.08 -12.29
C PHE A 63 -8.85 26.97 -12.71
N ALA A 64 -8.55 27.02 -14.00
CA ALA A 64 -7.58 27.98 -14.52
C ALA A 64 -8.13 29.41 -14.40
N LYS A 65 -7.42 30.26 -13.67
CA LYS A 65 -7.85 31.63 -13.37
C LYS A 65 -7.34 32.61 -14.43
N PRO A 66 -8.17 33.58 -14.88
CA PRO A 66 -7.76 34.58 -15.85
C PRO A 66 -6.84 35.65 -15.26
N ASN A 67 -7.00 35.98 -13.97
CA ASN A 67 -6.24 37.03 -13.30
C ASN A 67 -5.36 36.46 -12.18
N ALA A 68 -4.20 37.08 -11.95
CA ALA A 68 -3.37 36.81 -10.79
C ALA A 68 -4.04 37.38 -9.52
N GLU A 69 -4.11 36.57 -8.47
CA GLU A 69 -4.74 36.93 -7.20
C GLU A 69 -3.91 36.48 -5.99
N PHE A 70 -4.15 37.11 -4.85
CA PHE A 70 -3.65 36.61 -3.57
C PHE A 70 -4.74 36.59 -2.51
N LEU A 71 -4.55 35.73 -1.53
CA LEU A 71 -5.43 35.53 -0.39
C LEU A 71 -4.61 35.52 0.88
N VAL A 72 -5.19 35.95 1.99
CA VAL A 72 -4.50 35.94 3.29
C VAL A 72 -5.40 35.26 4.30
N ALA A 73 -4.92 34.14 4.86
CA ALA A 73 -5.56 33.48 5.97
C ALA A 73 -4.79 33.84 7.24
N ALA A 74 -5.29 34.83 7.97
CA ALA A 74 -4.61 35.38 9.13
C ALA A 74 -5.58 35.94 10.17
N SER A 75 -5.01 36.27 11.33
CA SER A 75 -5.69 37.03 12.37
C SER A 75 -4.92 38.31 12.66
N ALA A 76 -5.62 39.39 13.00
CA ALA A 76 -5.03 40.56 13.61
C ALA A 76 -4.68 40.27 15.07
N TRP A 77 -3.51 40.70 15.52
CA TRP A 77 -3.03 40.42 16.88
C TRP A 77 -3.05 41.66 17.77
N ARG A 78 -3.61 41.51 18.97
CA ARG A 78 -3.75 42.61 19.95
C ARG A 78 -2.39 43.19 20.36
N ALA A 79 -1.32 42.41 20.28
CA ALA A 79 0.05 42.81 20.57
C ALA A 79 0.52 44.06 19.79
N HIS A 80 -0.08 44.34 18.62
CA HIS A 80 0.34 45.40 17.71
C HIS A 80 -0.69 46.56 17.61
N CYS A 81 -1.33 46.94 18.72
CA CYS A 81 -2.29 48.06 18.74
C CYS A 81 -1.61 49.42 18.99
N ASP A 82 -1.84 50.41 18.12
CA ASP A 82 -1.18 51.72 18.14
C ASP A 82 -1.95 52.81 18.92
N THR A 83 -2.42 52.49 20.14
CA THR A 83 -3.25 53.33 21.05
C THR A 83 -4.77 53.30 20.81
N ARG A 84 -5.52 53.11 21.91
CA ARG A 84 -7.01 52.93 21.99
C ARG A 84 -7.57 51.75 21.19
N HIS A 85 -7.10 50.54 21.51
CA HIS A 85 -7.75 49.28 21.13
C HIS A 85 -7.92 49.02 19.62
N ALA A 86 -7.16 49.69 18.74
CA ALA A 86 -7.19 49.44 17.31
C ALA A 86 -5.80 49.03 16.79
N SER A 87 -5.74 47.99 15.95
CA SER A 87 -4.55 47.57 15.22
C SER A 87 -4.72 47.84 13.73
N ARG A 88 -3.66 48.30 13.07
CA ARG A 88 -3.61 48.44 11.61
C ARG A 88 -2.94 47.21 11.04
N VAL A 89 -3.70 46.43 10.27
CA VAL A 89 -3.18 45.25 9.58
C VAL A 89 -3.18 45.49 8.09
N GLY A 90 -2.26 44.88 7.37
CA GLY A 90 -2.29 44.95 5.91
C GLY A 90 -1.19 44.18 5.22
N ILE A 91 -1.35 44.10 3.90
CA ILE A 91 -0.42 43.44 2.99
C ILE A 91 -0.19 44.31 1.76
N GLU A 92 1.06 44.36 1.33
CA GLU A 92 1.49 44.90 0.05
C GLU A 92 2.18 43.79 -0.73
N PHE A 93 1.64 43.47 -1.89
CA PHE A 93 2.15 42.39 -2.73
C PHE A 93 1.81 42.66 -4.19
N GLY A 94 2.83 42.56 -5.06
CA GLY A 94 2.61 42.58 -6.51
C GLY A 94 1.85 43.81 -7.02
N GLY A 95 2.07 45.00 -6.43
CA GLY A 95 1.39 46.25 -6.80
C GLY A 95 -0.01 46.43 -6.22
N CYS A 96 -0.53 45.45 -5.48
CA CYS A 96 -1.74 45.58 -4.67
C CYS A 96 -1.36 45.97 -3.23
N ALA A 97 -2.21 46.77 -2.59
CA ALA A 97 -2.08 47.14 -1.19
C ALA A 97 -3.46 47.13 -0.53
N LYS A 98 -3.60 46.39 0.56
CA LYS A 98 -4.84 46.31 1.34
C LYS A 98 -4.53 46.47 2.81
N HIS A 99 -5.22 47.42 3.45
CA HIS A 99 -5.06 47.75 4.85
C HIS A 99 -6.42 47.83 5.53
N LEU A 100 -6.52 47.24 6.72
CA LEU A 100 -7.72 47.28 7.55
C LEU A 100 -7.37 47.87 8.91
N ALA A 101 -8.34 48.57 9.51
CA ALA A 101 -8.29 48.97 10.90
C ALA A 101 -9.18 48.00 11.69
N VAL A 102 -8.58 47.27 12.63
CA VAL A 102 -9.25 46.25 13.43
C VAL A 102 -9.41 46.76 14.85
N ALA A 103 -10.64 46.91 15.30
CA ALA A 103 -10.95 47.32 16.67
C ALA A 103 -11.13 46.09 17.58
N PHE A 104 -10.38 46.05 18.66
CA PHE A 104 -10.46 45.04 19.69
C PHE A 104 -11.44 45.47 20.79
N PRO A 105 -12.34 44.60 21.27
CA PRO A 105 -13.21 44.92 22.41
C PRO A 105 -12.40 45.19 23.69
N GLU A 106 -12.86 46.13 24.52
CA GLU A 106 -12.22 46.51 25.80
C GLU A 106 -12.23 45.39 26.86
N ALA A 107 -13.22 44.48 26.82
CA ALA A 107 -13.48 43.50 27.87
C ALA A 107 -13.22 42.02 27.45
N ALA A 108 -12.57 41.78 26.31
CA ALA A 108 -12.32 40.43 25.80
C ALA A 108 -10.87 39.98 26.05
N ASP A 109 -10.70 38.79 26.64
CA ASP A 109 -9.42 38.07 26.74
C ASP A 109 -8.88 37.60 25.36
N GLU A 110 -9.59 37.92 24.28
CA GLU A 110 -9.21 37.60 22.91
C GLU A 110 -7.89 38.30 22.53
N THR A 111 -6.89 37.48 22.25
CA THR A 111 -5.54 37.88 21.85
C THR A 111 -5.43 38.19 20.36
N HIS A 112 -6.39 37.70 19.56
CA HIS A 112 -6.41 37.86 18.10
C HIS A 112 -7.84 37.86 17.55
N ILE A 113 -8.05 38.50 16.39
CA ILE A 113 -9.33 38.57 15.66
C ILE A 113 -9.10 38.08 14.23
N ALA A 114 -9.94 37.16 13.78
CA ALA A 114 -9.98 36.67 12.40
C ALA A 114 -10.15 37.78 11.35
N LEU A 115 -9.49 37.65 10.20
CA LEU A 115 -9.64 38.60 9.10
C LEU A 115 -10.34 37.99 7.89
N ASP A 116 -11.67 37.98 7.91
CA ASP A 116 -12.48 37.39 6.84
C ASP A 116 -12.43 38.23 5.54
N GLU A 117 -12.07 39.51 5.62
CA GLU A 117 -11.99 40.39 4.45
C GLU A 117 -10.85 40.04 3.49
N PHE A 118 -9.88 39.21 3.90
CA PHE A 118 -8.82 38.70 3.03
C PHE A 118 -9.10 37.31 2.45
N MET A 119 -10.17 36.67 2.92
CA MET A 119 -10.56 35.30 2.56
C MET A 119 -11.31 35.25 1.21
N PRO A 120 -11.49 34.06 0.62
CA PRO A 120 -12.27 33.88 -0.60
C PRO A 120 -13.70 34.39 -0.47
N LEU A 121 -14.18 35.08 -1.50
CA LEU A 121 -15.58 35.47 -1.64
C LEU A 121 -16.45 34.24 -1.92
N ALA A 122 -17.60 34.15 -1.28
CA ALA A 122 -18.61 33.13 -1.54
C ALA A 122 -19.14 33.19 -2.99
N ASP A 123 -19.72 32.09 -3.47
CA ASP A 123 -20.22 31.97 -4.86
C ASP A 123 -21.35 32.95 -5.18
N ASP A 124 -22.14 33.33 -4.17
CA ASP A 124 -23.25 34.28 -4.24
C ASP A 124 -22.85 35.73 -3.93
N ALA A 125 -21.58 35.99 -3.60
CA ALA A 125 -21.10 37.34 -3.35
C ALA A 125 -21.33 38.21 -4.60
N PRO A 126 -21.90 39.43 -4.49
CA PRO A 126 -22.28 40.23 -5.66
C PRO A 126 -21.14 40.46 -6.67
N ALA A 127 -19.91 40.64 -6.16
CA ALA A 127 -18.72 40.83 -6.99
C ALA A 127 -18.32 39.58 -7.80
N ARG A 128 -18.65 38.37 -7.34
CA ARG A 128 -18.44 37.13 -8.10
C ARG A 128 -19.67 36.77 -8.93
N HIS A 129 -20.87 36.85 -8.33
CA HIS A 129 -22.11 36.47 -8.98
C HIS A 129 -22.37 37.22 -10.29
N ALA A 130 -21.94 38.50 -10.38
CA ALA A 130 -22.02 39.30 -11.60
C ALA A 130 -21.31 38.65 -12.82
N HIS A 131 -20.26 37.86 -12.58
CA HIS A 131 -19.50 37.16 -13.62
C HIS A 131 -20.08 35.77 -13.96
N TYR A 132 -21.05 35.24 -13.21
CA TYR A 132 -21.60 33.91 -13.47
C TYR A 132 -22.55 33.91 -14.67
N GLY A 133 -23.34 34.98 -14.82
CA GLY A 133 -24.39 35.09 -15.82
C GLY A 133 -25.70 34.38 -15.43
N GLU A 134 -26.72 34.51 -16.27
CA GLU A 134 -28.04 33.90 -16.05
C GLU A 134 -28.31 32.74 -17.03
N TRP A 135 -28.99 31.70 -16.56
CA TRP A 135 -29.44 30.60 -17.39
C TRP A 135 -30.80 30.93 -18.03
N ASP A 136 -30.88 30.83 -19.35
CA ASP A 136 -32.17 30.73 -20.05
C ASP A 136 -32.54 29.25 -20.32
N GLN A 137 -33.83 28.98 -20.53
CA GLN A 137 -34.34 27.62 -20.73
C GLN A 137 -33.74 26.89 -21.94
N ALA A 138 -33.42 27.62 -23.02
CA ALA A 138 -32.86 27.03 -24.24
C ALA A 138 -31.37 26.69 -24.06
N SER A 139 -30.63 27.58 -23.41
CA SER A 139 -29.21 27.43 -23.11
C SER A 139 -28.95 26.34 -22.06
N ALA A 140 -29.79 26.25 -21.03
CA ALA A 140 -29.73 25.17 -20.04
C ALA A 140 -30.05 23.79 -20.64
N ALA A 141 -30.89 23.74 -21.68
CA ALA A 141 -31.18 22.52 -22.42
C ALA A 141 -30.06 22.15 -23.40
N ALA A 142 -29.34 23.13 -23.94
CA ALA A 142 -28.25 22.92 -24.89
C ALA A 142 -26.95 22.48 -24.22
N ASP A 143 -26.57 23.10 -23.09
CA ASP A 143 -25.37 22.74 -22.32
C ASP A 143 -25.63 22.71 -20.80
N PRO A 144 -26.23 21.63 -20.29
CA PRO A 144 -26.65 21.48 -18.89
C PRO A 144 -25.49 21.35 -17.88
N PHE A 145 -24.28 21.07 -18.37
CA PHE A 145 -23.10 20.72 -17.56
C PHE A 145 -21.97 21.75 -17.73
N GLY A 146 -22.17 22.72 -18.61
CA GLY A 146 -21.28 23.88 -18.77
C GLY A 146 -21.71 25.04 -17.88
N PHE A 147 -21.37 26.23 -18.33
CA PHE A 147 -21.69 27.49 -17.67
C PHE A 147 -22.72 28.28 -18.48
N PRO A 148 -23.42 29.26 -17.87
CA PRO A 148 -24.33 30.14 -18.61
C PRO A 148 -23.65 30.78 -19.83
N PRO A 149 -24.40 31.13 -20.89
CA PRO A 149 -23.84 31.75 -22.08
C PRO A 149 -23.09 33.07 -21.82
N ALA A 150 -23.51 33.81 -20.79
CA ALA A 150 -22.87 35.07 -20.35
C ALA A 150 -21.82 34.85 -19.25
N PHE A 151 -21.36 33.62 -19.03
CA PHE A 151 -20.36 33.30 -18.02
C PHE A 151 -19.01 33.93 -18.37
N GLU A 152 -18.44 34.64 -17.41
CA GLU A 152 -17.12 35.23 -17.51
C GLU A 152 -16.15 34.44 -16.63
N ARG A 153 -14.98 34.09 -17.20
CA ARG A 153 -13.92 33.36 -16.49
C ARG A 153 -13.44 34.05 -15.20
N ALA A 154 -13.67 35.36 -15.06
CA ALA A 154 -13.37 36.11 -13.84
C ALA A 154 -14.09 35.54 -12.60
N TRP A 155 -15.18 34.80 -12.76
CA TRP A 155 -15.85 34.09 -11.66
C TRP A 155 -14.94 33.06 -10.95
N PHE A 156 -13.93 32.51 -11.64
CA PHE A 156 -12.95 31.58 -11.07
C PHE A 156 -11.93 32.27 -10.14
N ASN A 157 -11.77 33.58 -10.24
CA ASN A 157 -11.04 34.36 -9.24
C ASN A 157 -11.93 34.51 -8.00
N VAL A 158 -11.41 34.07 -6.85
CA VAL A 158 -12.17 34.05 -5.60
C VAL A 158 -11.75 35.16 -4.65
N ALA A 159 -10.61 35.81 -4.89
CA ALA A 159 -10.15 36.89 -4.03
C ALA A 159 -11.01 38.17 -4.20
N PRO A 160 -11.11 39.02 -3.17
CA PRO A 160 -11.62 40.39 -3.32
C PRO A 160 -10.89 41.19 -4.42
N ALA A 161 -11.59 42.14 -5.05
CA ALA A 161 -11.08 42.86 -6.22
C ALA A 161 -9.76 43.64 -5.96
N ASP A 162 -9.54 44.12 -4.74
CA ASP A 162 -8.31 44.79 -4.30
C ASP A 162 -7.13 43.83 -4.09
N GLN A 163 -7.36 42.53 -4.20
CA GLN A 163 -6.37 41.45 -4.15
C GLN A 163 -6.15 40.76 -5.50
N GLN A 164 -6.71 41.31 -6.57
CA GLN A 164 -6.56 40.81 -7.94
C GLN A 164 -5.82 41.80 -8.83
N ARG A 165 -5.04 41.28 -9.79
CA ARG A 165 -4.40 42.05 -10.86
C ARG A 165 -4.98 41.66 -12.21
N HIS A 166 -5.91 42.48 -12.69
CA HIS A 166 -6.63 42.26 -13.96
C HIS A 166 -5.74 42.39 -15.20
N ASP A 167 -4.57 43.03 -15.07
CA ASP A 167 -3.58 43.17 -16.13
C ASP A 167 -2.55 42.04 -16.17
N LEU A 168 -2.58 41.12 -15.18
CA LEU A 168 -1.64 40.01 -15.06
C LEU A 168 -2.38 38.67 -15.02
N GLN A 169 -1.96 37.72 -15.88
CA GLN A 169 -2.48 36.35 -15.87
C GLN A 169 -1.67 35.40 -14.99
N ALA A 170 -0.49 35.86 -14.53
CA ALA A 170 0.41 35.14 -13.63
C ALA A 170 1.24 36.14 -12.84
N TRP A 171 1.57 35.81 -11.60
CA TRP A 171 2.51 36.58 -10.79
C TRP A 171 3.94 36.45 -11.34
N PRO A 172 4.67 37.57 -11.51
CA PRO A 172 6.09 37.55 -11.82
C PRO A 172 6.95 36.79 -10.78
N ASP A 173 8.10 36.31 -11.25
CA ASP A 173 9.10 35.65 -10.40
C ASP A 173 9.66 36.64 -9.34
N ALA A 174 9.97 36.14 -8.14
CA ALA A 174 10.67 36.86 -7.07
C ALA A 174 10.03 38.18 -6.58
N LEU A 175 8.70 38.28 -6.60
CA LEU A 175 7.98 39.46 -6.14
C LEU A 175 8.19 39.73 -4.64
N PRO A 176 8.42 41.00 -4.25
CA PRO A 176 8.46 41.39 -2.86
C PRO A 176 7.07 41.41 -2.24
N TRP A 177 6.99 41.05 -0.96
CA TRP A 177 5.79 41.15 -0.14
C TRP A 177 6.12 41.81 1.20
N ARG A 178 5.15 42.52 1.77
CA ARG A 178 5.21 43.13 3.11
C ARG A 178 3.88 42.93 3.81
N ILE A 179 3.89 42.37 5.01
CA ILE A 179 2.72 42.08 5.84
C ILE A 179 2.91 42.74 7.20
N ALA A 180 1.88 43.42 7.71
CA ALA A 180 1.92 44.10 9.01
C ALA A 180 0.75 43.67 9.91
N GLY A 181 1.02 43.47 11.19
CA GLY A 181 0.03 43.25 12.26
C GLY A 181 -0.67 41.89 12.26
N MET A 182 -0.22 40.93 11.45
CA MET A 182 -0.86 39.62 11.25
C MET A 182 -0.11 38.41 11.86
N HIS A 183 0.94 38.66 12.65
CA HIS A 183 1.72 37.62 13.33
C HIS A 183 1.77 37.91 14.84
N PRO A 184 1.77 36.91 15.73
CA PRO A 184 1.79 37.13 17.18
C PRO A 184 3.01 37.92 17.69
N GLU A 185 4.22 37.59 17.21
CA GLU A 185 5.47 38.21 17.65
C GLU A 185 6.00 39.32 16.72
N HIS A 186 5.96 39.12 15.41
CA HIS A 186 6.46 40.08 14.42
C HIS A 186 5.41 41.14 14.03
N ALA A 187 5.66 42.40 14.38
CA ALA A 187 4.79 43.52 13.98
C ALA A 187 4.77 43.73 12.45
N GLN A 188 5.88 43.41 11.77
CA GLN A 188 6.01 43.46 10.32
C GLN A 188 6.86 42.29 9.84
N GLN A 189 6.40 41.61 8.79
CA GLN A 189 7.13 40.60 8.03
C GLN A 189 7.33 41.11 6.59
N GLN A 190 8.46 40.79 5.98
CA GLN A 190 8.73 41.13 4.59
C GLN A 190 9.67 40.12 3.97
N GLY A 191 9.59 39.94 2.65
CA GLY A 191 10.44 39.00 1.92
C GLY A 191 10.18 39.04 0.43
N LYS A 192 10.60 37.98 -0.26
CA LYS A 192 10.32 37.76 -1.68
C LYS A 192 9.75 36.37 -1.89
N LEU A 193 8.91 36.20 -2.90
CA LEU A 193 8.49 34.87 -3.30
C LEU A 193 9.65 34.06 -3.86
N LEU A 194 9.62 32.76 -3.64
CA LEU A 194 10.56 31.85 -4.28
C LEU A 194 10.25 31.80 -5.79
N PRO A 195 11.24 32.02 -6.69
CA PRO A 195 11.01 32.08 -8.14
C PRO A 195 10.85 30.65 -8.69
N LEU A 196 9.66 30.08 -8.48
CA LEU A 196 9.31 28.74 -8.95
C LEU A 196 8.46 28.80 -10.22
N ARG A 197 8.71 27.85 -11.11
CA ARG A 197 7.89 27.60 -12.30
C ARG A 197 7.31 26.20 -12.24
N GLY A 198 5.98 26.13 -12.28
CA GLY A 198 5.30 24.85 -12.44
C GLY A 198 5.42 24.32 -13.86
N ARG A 199 5.63 23.01 -13.99
CA ARG A 199 5.58 22.28 -15.26
C ARG A 199 4.58 21.15 -15.12
N CYS A 200 3.77 20.96 -16.15
CA CYS A 200 2.79 19.91 -16.20
C CYS A 200 2.81 19.29 -17.59
N PHE A 201 2.70 17.97 -17.66
CA PHE A 201 2.69 17.22 -18.91
C PHE A 201 1.61 16.15 -18.87
N VAL A 202 0.93 15.94 -20.00
CA VAL A 202 -0.07 14.89 -20.16
C VAL A 202 0.40 13.90 -21.22
N VAL A 203 0.07 12.62 -21.01
CA VAL A 203 0.24 11.56 -21.98
C VAL A 203 -1.15 11.00 -22.27
N ARG A 204 -1.56 11.00 -23.54
CA ARG A 204 -2.87 10.49 -23.94
C ARG A 204 -2.89 8.98 -24.08
N GLN A 205 -4.06 8.38 -23.93
CA GLN A 205 -4.26 6.94 -24.13
C GLN A 205 -3.77 6.50 -25.51
N GLY A 206 -3.00 5.41 -25.56
CA GLY A 206 -2.43 4.87 -26.80
C GLY A 206 -1.24 5.66 -27.37
N SER A 207 -0.78 6.71 -26.69
CA SER A 207 0.41 7.49 -27.05
C SER A 207 1.49 7.36 -25.98
N THR A 208 2.75 7.54 -26.40
CA THR A 208 3.92 7.70 -25.51
C THR A 208 4.48 9.11 -25.53
N SER A 209 3.86 10.02 -26.31
CA SER A 209 4.30 11.41 -26.45
C SER A 209 3.87 12.25 -25.25
N LEU A 210 4.78 13.08 -24.75
CA LEU A 210 4.52 14.07 -23.71
C LEU A 210 3.99 15.36 -24.32
N GLU A 211 2.78 15.76 -23.92
CA GLU A 211 2.18 17.03 -24.29
C GLU A 211 2.29 18.03 -23.12
N PRO A 212 2.95 19.19 -23.28
CA PRO A 212 3.05 20.18 -22.20
C PRO A 212 1.72 20.90 -21.96
N VAL A 213 1.38 21.06 -20.68
CA VAL A 213 0.26 21.90 -20.23
C VAL A 213 0.84 23.20 -19.67
N PRO A 214 0.54 24.37 -20.27
CA PRO A 214 1.04 25.64 -19.77
C PRO A 214 0.55 25.93 -18.36
N MET A 215 1.48 26.04 -17.41
CA MET A 215 1.20 26.34 -16.01
C MET A 215 1.55 27.80 -15.69
N ARG A 216 0.76 28.43 -14.83
CA ARG A 216 0.88 29.85 -14.45
C ARG A 216 0.70 30.01 -12.95
N LEU A 217 1.57 30.75 -12.28
CA LEU A 217 1.37 31.11 -10.88
C LEU A 217 0.23 32.12 -10.78
N SER A 218 -1.01 31.65 -10.60
CA SER A 218 -2.18 32.52 -10.62
C SER A 218 -2.63 32.92 -9.22
N THR A 219 -2.33 32.10 -8.19
CA THR A 219 -2.80 32.35 -6.82
C THR A 219 -1.67 32.19 -5.82
N VAL A 220 -1.58 33.13 -4.86
CA VAL A 220 -0.68 33.04 -3.71
C VAL A 220 -1.48 33.17 -2.43
N TRP A 221 -1.40 32.17 -1.56
CA TRP A 221 -1.93 32.24 -0.20
C TRP A 221 -0.83 32.66 0.76
N PHE A 222 -1.11 33.64 1.62
CA PHE A 222 -0.26 34.02 2.74
C PHE A 222 -0.89 33.56 4.06
N MET A 223 -0.09 32.91 4.89
CA MET A 223 -0.44 32.44 6.25
C MET A 223 0.62 32.99 7.21
N PRO A 224 0.61 34.31 7.46
CA PRO A 224 1.68 35.03 8.15
C PRO A 224 1.91 34.51 9.57
N ASP A 225 0.84 34.19 10.31
CA ASP A 225 0.87 33.65 11.68
C ASP A 225 1.52 32.26 11.79
N ARG A 226 1.57 31.51 10.68
CA ARG A 226 2.27 30.22 10.58
C ARG A 226 3.58 30.31 9.81
N GLU A 227 3.95 31.50 9.35
CA GLU A 227 5.11 31.74 8.49
C GLU A 227 5.14 30.82 7.25
N ARG A 228 3.97 30.65 6.62
CA ARG A 228 3.80 29.82 5.41
C ARG A 228 3.16 30.60 4.26
N ALA A 229 3.54 30.25 3.05
CA ALA A 229 2.84 30.66 1.83
C ALA A 229 2.53 29.44 0.97
N VAL A 230 1.46 29.51 0.17
CA VAL A 230 1.14 28.48 -0.83
C VAL A 230 1.09 29.13 -2.20
N LEU A 231 1.99 28.70 -3.08
CA LEU A 231 2.00 29.08 -4.48
C LEU A 231 1.16 28.08 -5.26
N VAL A 232 0.08 28.52 -5.90
CA VAL A 232 -0.78 27.64 -6.70
C VAL A 232 -0.59 27.94 -8.18
N PHE A 233 -0.04 26.95 -8.88
CA PHE A 233 0.13 27.02 -10.32
C PHE A 233 -1.06 26.39 -11.02
N HIS A 234 -1.71 27.12 -11.92
CA HIS A 234 -2.87 26.63 -12.66
C HIS A 234 -2.53 26.44 -14.14
N GLY A 235 -3.05 25.37 -14.71
CA GLY A 235 -3.04 25.11 -16.15
C GLY A 235 -4.35 24.45 -16.58
N GLU A 236 -4.61 24.46 -17.88
CA GLU A 236 -5.74 23.74 -18.46
C GLU A 236 -5.35 23.10 -19.79
N THR A 237 -5.95 21.95 -20.11
CA THR A 237 -5.79 21.27 -21.39
C THR A 237 -7.13 20.71 -21.88
N PRO A 238 -7.42 20.71 -23.19
CA PRO A 238 -8.65 20.14 -23.71
C PRO A 238 -8.68 18.61 -23.55
N LEU A 239 -9.88 18.11 -23.25
CA LEU A 239 -10.19 16.69 -23.13
C LEU A 239 -11.01 16.22 -24.32
N ALA A 240 -10.76 14.98 -24.76
CA ALA A 240 -11.66 14.30 -25.68
C ALA A 240 -12.88 13.73 -24.94
N GLN A 241 -12.74 13.39 -23.66
CA GLN A 241 -13.79 12.86 -22.80
C GLN A 241 -13.82 13.63 -21.48
N PHE A 242 -14.99 14.11 -21.03
CA PHE A 242 -15.12 14.98 -19.85
C PHE A 242 -14.40 14.42 -18.62
N ASP A 243 -14.34 13.10 -18.49
CA ASP A 243 -13.78 12.43 -17.33
C ASP A 243 -12.26 12.26 -17.33
N ALA A 244 -11.57 12.80 -18.34
CA ALA A 244 -10.14 12.66 -18.55
C ALA A 244 -9.66 11.21 -18.74
N SER A 245 -10.54 10.29 -19.16
CA SER A 245 -10.15 8.91 -19.49
C SER A 245 -9.20 8.83 -20.68
N ASP A 246 -9.21 9.82 -21.57
CA ASP A 246 -8.26 10.00 -22.66
C ASP A 246 -6.85 10.35 -22.19
N ILE A 247 -6.64 10.63 -20.89
CA ILE A 247 -5.33 10.86 -20.28
C ILE A 247 -4.83 9.59 -19.56
N ALA A 248 -3.75 9.03 -20.10
CA ALA A 248 -3.04 7.89 -19.53
C ALA A 248 -2.23 8.30 -18.29
N SER A 249 -1.42 9.36 -18.40
CA SER A 249 -0.55 9.85 -17.33
C SER A 249 -0.53 11.37 -17.25
N LEU A 250 -0.39 11.89 -16.03
CA LEU A 250 -0.21 13.30 -15.71
C LEU A 250 1.06 13.46 -14.89
N MET A 251 2.02 14.25 -15.38
CA MET A 251 3.31 14.46 -14.74
C MET A 251 3.52 15.91 -14.34
N LEU A 252 3.94 16.16 -13.11
CA LEU A 252 4.22 17.48 -12.54
C LEU A 252 5.71 17.62 -12.22
N ALA A 253 6.24 18.82 -12.40
CA ALA A 253 7.59 19.18 -11.99
C ALA A 253 7.69 20.66 -11.60
N LEU A 254 8.74 20.99 -10.85
CA LEU A 254 9.12 22.35 -10.50
C LEU A 254 10.49 22.68 -11.10
N GLU A 255 10.61 23.89 -11.61
CA GLU A 255 11.86 24.47 -12.10
C GLU A 255 12.10 25.82 -11.43
N THR A 256 13.35 26.28 -11.43
CA THR A 256 13.67 27.70 -11.23
C THR A 256 14.04 28.33 -12.58
N PRO A 257 13.97 29.66 -12.75
CA PRO A 257 14.42 30.33 -13.98
C PRO A 257 15.84 29.94 -14.43
N ASP A 258 16.71 29.61 -13.48
CA ASP A 258 18.11 29.24 -13.73
C ASP A 258 18.31 27.74 -14.02
N GLU A 259 17.33 26.89 -13.72
CA GLU A 259 17.42 25.43 -13.86
C GLU A 259 16.21 24.88 -14.63
N SER A 260 16.11 25.21 -15.92
CA SER A 260 15.09 24.67 -16.81
C SER A 260 15.57 23.40 -17.51
N ARG A 261 14.69 22.40 -17.64
CA ARG A 261 15.03 21.07 -18.18
C ARG A 261 14.42 20.83 -19.55
N SER A 262 15.06 19.99 -20.36
CA SER A 262 14.59 19.67 -21.71
C SER A 262 13.38 18.71 -21.69
N MET A 263 12.63 18.66 -22.79
CA MET A 263 11.54 17.68 -22.96
C MET A 263 12.06 16.23 -22.93
N GLU A 264 13.29 16.00 -23.40
CA GLU A 264 13.94 14.68 -23.38
C GLU A 264 14.16 14.18 -21.95
N HIS A 265 14.61 15.05 -21.04
CA HIS A 265 14.74 14.73 -19.61
C HIS A 265 13.41 14.22 -19.03
N TYR A 266 12.31 14.94 -19.29
CA TYR A 266 10.99 14.55 -18.80
C TYR A 266 10.50 13.22 -19.40
N ALA A 267 10.82 12.94 -20.67
CA ALA A 267 10.51 11.65 -21.29
C ALA A 267 11.24 10.48 -20.62
N GLU A 268 12.51 10.67 -20.25
CA GLU A 268 13.28 9.66 -19.52
C GLU A 268 12.72 9.42 -18.10
N VAL A 269 12.38 10.49 -17.38
CA VAL A 269 11.80 10.38 -16.04
C VAL A 269 10.44 9.67 -16.07
N LEU A 270 9.60 10.00 -17.06
CA LEU A 270 8.33 9.32 -17.29
C LEU A 270 8.54 7.81 -17.53
N ALA A 271 9.51 7.43 -18.36
CA ALA A 271 9.80 6.03 -18.64
C ALA A 271 10.25 5.27 -17.37
N LYS A 272 11.19 5.83 -16.60
CA LYS A 272 11.68 5.25 -15.34
C LYS A 272 10.57 5.10 -14.30
N ARG A 273 9.73 6.12 -14.12
CA ARG A 273 8.65 6.14 -13.13
C ARG A 273 7.38 5.40 -13.58
N SER A 274 7.34 4.91 -14.82
CA SER A 274 6.24 4.08 -15.34
C SER A 274 6.61 2.60 -15.45
N ASP A 275 7.85 2.20 -15.10
CA ASP A 275 8.30 0.81 -15.09
C ASP A 275 7.64 0.00 -13.95
N PRO A 276 6.86 -1.07 -14.23
CA PRO A 276 6.18 -1.87 -13.22
C PRO A 276 7.09 -2.46 -12.13
N GLN A 277 8.37 -2.67 -12.39
CA GLN A 277 9.30 -3.28 -11.43
C GLN A 277 9.94 -2.23 -10.50
N ASN A 278 10.29 -1.06 -11.05
CA ASN A 278 11.14 -0.08 -10.37
C ASN A 278 10.47 1.28 -10.10
N ALA A 279 9.23 1.50 -10.56
CA ALA A 279 8.51 2.77 -10.40
C ALA A 279 8.48 3.27 -8.95
N ALA A 280 8.27 2.36 -7.98
CA ALA A 280 8.23 2.72 -6.55
C ALA A 280 9.57 3.28 -6.04
N MET A 281 10.69 2.79 -6.57
CA MET A 281 12.02 3.27 -6.20
C MET A 281 12.32 4.63 -6.83
N HIS A 282 11.97 4.81 -8.11
CA HIS A 282 12.17 6.09 -8.80
C HIS A 282 11.23 7.19 -8.32
N ALA A 283 10.06 6.84 -7.77
CA ALA A 283 9.12 7.81 -7.18
C ALA A 283 9.74 8.57 -5.99
N LEU A 284 10.69 7.96 -5.27
CA LEU A 284 11.37 8.57 -4.11
C LEU A 284 12.46 9.60 -4.51
N ILE A 285 12.79 9.71 -5.79
CA ILE A 285 13.86 10.59 -6.28
C ILE A 285 13.27 11.93 -6.73
N ASP A 286 13.00 12.82 -5.77
CA ASP A 286 12.43 14.14 -6.07
C ASP A 286 13.34 15.01 -6.94
N ALA A 287 14.66 14.81 -6.93
CA ALA A 287 15.62 15.57 -7.72
C ALA A 287 15.30 15.57 -9.24
N ASP A 288 14.70 14.51 -9.75
CA ASP A 288 14.33 14.39 -11.17
C ASP A 288 13.21 15.37 -11.59
N LEU A 289 12.39 15.82 -10.63
CA LEU A 289 11.22 16.69 -10.84
C LEU A 289 11.26 17.99 -10.01
N MET A 290 12.34 18.22 -9.26
CA MET A 290 12.54 19.39 -8.39
C MET A 290 13.86 20.09 -8.73
N PRO A 291 13.95 21.43 -8.57
CA PRO A 291 15.19 22.15 -8.78
C PRO A 291 16.22 21.81 -7.69
N SER A 292 17.48 21.65 -8.07
CA SER A 292 18.59 21.23 -7.21
C SER A 292 19.02 22.30 -6.19
N ASN A 293 18.79 23.56 -6.52
CA ASN A 293 19.18 24.73 -5.72
C ASN A 293 18.16 25.09 -4.62
N VAL A 294 17.02 24.39 -4.55
CA VAL A 294 16.00 24.62 -3.52
C VAL A 294 15.97 23.41 -2.58
N SER A 295 16.44 23.62 -1.34
CA SER A 295 16.33 22.59 -0.30
C SER A 295 14.86 22.41 0.08
N ALA A 296 14.31 21.23 -0.21
CA ALA A 296 13.04 20.81 0.35
C ALA A 296 13.27 20.35 1.80
N ALA A 297 12.62 21.00 2.76
CA ALA A 297 12.62 20.57 4.16
C ALA A 297 11.69 19.36 4.33
N VAL A 298 12.00 18.23 3.68
CA VAL A 298 11.26 16.99 3.91
C VAL A 298 11.83 16.35 5.17
N ALA A 299 11.23 16.67 6.32
CA ALA A 299 11.49 15.95 7.55
C ALA A 299 10.89 14.54 7.43
N PHE A 300 11.72 13.57 7.01
CA PHE A 300 11.43 12.19 7.36
C PHE A 300 11.63 12.05 8.88
N PRO A 301 10.69 11.49 9.65
CA PRO A 301 10.99 11.08 11.01
C PRO A 301 12.20 10.14 10.95
N ASP A 302 13.27 10.54 11.62
CA ASP A 302 14.54 9.82 11.69
C ASP A 302 14.26 8.35 12.09
N PRO A 303 14.48 7.35 11.22
CA PRO A 303 14.27 5.96 11.57
C PRO A 303 15.56 5.46 12.20
N THR A 304 16.02 6.11 13.26
CA THR A 304 17.08 5.56 14.11
C THR A 304 16.43 5.07 15.40
N PRO A 305 15.91 3.82 15.44
CA PRO A 305 15.86 3.14 16.72
C PRO A 305 17.32 3.07 17.23
N PRO A 306 17.57 3.28 18.53
CA PRO A 306 18.92 3.12 19.06
C PRO A 306 19.43 1.73 18.69
N ALA A 307 20.66 1.65 18.16
CA ALA A 307 21.28 0.39 17.77
C ALA A 307 21.13 -0.62 18.91
N PRO A 308 20.61 -1.84 18.67
CA PRO A 308 20.40 -2.80 19.74
C PRO A 308 21.74 -3.15 20.41
N ALA A 309 21.74 -3.36 21.72
CA ALA A 309 22.94 -3.55 22.54
C ALA A 309 23.93 -4.61 22.01
N TRP A 310 23.45 -5.59 21.22
CA TRP A 310 24.29 -6.61 20.60
C TRP A 310 25.24 -6.06 19.52
N GLN A 311 24.85 -4.99 18.82
CA GLN A 311 25.65 -4.37 17.76
C GLN A 311 26.84 -3.59 18.34
N LEU A 312 26.62 -2.86 19.43
CA LEU A 312 27.68 -2.21 20.24
C LEU A 312 28.59 -3.24 20.94
N SER A 313 28.03 -4.40 21.34
CA SER A 313 28.80 -5.51 21.91
C SER A 313 29.72 -6.17 20.88
N MET A 314 29.26 -6.38 19.64
CA MET A 314 30.06 -6.94 18.55
C MET A 314 31.21 -6.01 18.11
N GLN A 315 30.97 -4.71 18.05
CA GLN A 315 32.02 -3.73 17.76
C GLN A 315 33.13 -3.73 18.84
N ARG A 316 32.75 -3.72 20.12
CA ARG A 316 33.71 -3.80 21.24
C ARG A 316 34.49 -5.12 21.26
N TYR A 317 33.86 -6.22 20.85
CA TYR A 317 34.51 -7.52 20.73
C TYR A 317 35.53 -7.56 19.58
N GLY A 318 35.17 -7.00 18.41
CA GLY A 318 36.07 -6.86 17.26
C GLY A 318 37.27 -5.97 17.53
N GLU A 319 37.07 -4.84 18.21
CA GLU A 319 38.16 -3.93 18.62
C GLU A 319 39.13 -4.58 19.61
N ARG A 320 38.64 -5.43 20.52
CA ARG A 320 39.49 -6.17 21.47
C ARG A 320 40.34 -7.23 20.76
N LEU A 321 39.76 -7.96 19.81
CA LEU A 321 40.48 -8.95 18.99
C LEU A 321 41.53 -8.32 18.08
N ALA A 322 41.26 -7.13 17.52
CA ALA A 322 42.22 -6.39 16.71
C ALA A 322 43.45 -5.97 17.53
N ARG A 323 43.24 -5.45 18.75
CA ARG A 323 44.35 -5.06 19.65
C ARG A 323 45.17 -6.26 20.14
N GLU A 324 44.52 -7.39 20.41
CA GLU A 324 45.22 -8.63 20.80
C GLU A 324 46.03 -9.24 19.65
N ALA A 325 45.54 -9.13 18.41
CA ALA A 325 46.25 -9.56 17.20
C ALA A 325 47.45 -8.67 16.87
N GLU A 326 47.31 -7.34 16.99
CA GLU A 326 48.43 -6.39 16.82
C GLU A 326 49.52 -6.59 17.87
N ALA A 327 49.15 -6.80 19.14
CA ALA A 327 50.10 -7.08 20.21
C ALA A 327 50.86 -8.41 20.01
N ARG A 328 50.20 -9.44 19.45
CA ARG A 328 50.84 -10.71 19.10
C ARG A 328 51.75 -10.62 17.88
N ALA A 329 51.36 -9.83 16.88
CA ALA A 329 52.18 -9.60 15.68
C ALA A 329 53.47 -8.84 16.00
N GLN A 330 53.43 -7.90 16.95
CA GLN A 330 54.60 -7.13 17.39
C GLN A 330 55.56 -7.91 18.31
N ALA A 331 55.12 -9.03 18.90
CA ALA A 331 55.90 -9.83 19.85
C ALA A 331 56.63 -11.05 19.23
N MET A 332 56.55 -11.24 17.91
CA MET A 332 57.04 -12.45 17.24
C MET A 332 58.45 -12.25 16.63
N PRO A 333 59.46 -13.09 16.97
CA PRO A 333 60.83 -12.87 16.50
C PRO A 333 61.02 -13.17 14.99
N PRO A 334 61.96 -12.47 14.30
CA PRO A 334 62.04 -12.42 12.83
C PRO A 334 62.26 -13.77 12.13
N ALA A 335 62.82 -14.76 12.83
CA ALA A 335 63.11 -16.08 12.27
C ALA A 335 61.85 -16.95 12.06
N ALA A 336 60.75 -16.71 12.80
CA ALA A 336 59.52 -17.49 12.70
C ALA A 336 58.59 -17.02 11.55
N ALA A 337 58.76 -15.79 11.07
CA ALA A 337 57.96 -15.24 9.96
C ALA A 337 58.35 -15.85 8.59
N ALA A 338 59.62 -16.25 8.42
CA ALA A 338 60.11 -16.81 7.16
C ALA A 338 59.64 -18.26 6.92
N THR A 339 59.36 -19.04 7.97
CA THR A 339 58.93 -20.44 7.84
C THR A 339 57.45 -20.59 7.48
N LEU A 340 56.61 -19.58 7.75
CA LEU A 340 55.19 -19.59 7.38
C LEU A 340 54.92 -19.16 5.93
N ALA A 341 55.86 -18.47 5.28
CA ALA A 341 55.68 -17.95 3.92
C ALA A 341 55.77 -19.03 2.81
N THR A 342 56.19 -20.26 3.14
CA THR A 342 56.45 -21.32 2.15
C THR A 342 55.44 -22.47 2.16
N GLN A 343 54.37 -22.41 2.96
CA GLN A 343 53.28 -23.40 2.91
C GLN A 343 52.10 -22.93 2.03
N PRO A 344 51.64 -23.72 1.04
CA PRO A 344 50.45 -23.39 0.27
C PRO A 344 49.22 -23.52 1.18
N GLY A 345 48.51 -22.41 1.38
CA GLY A 345 47.32 -22.33 2.24
C GLY A 345 47.55 -21.63 3.59
N ALA A 346 48.78 -21.27 3.95
CA ALA A 346 49.07 -20.53 5.18
C ALA A 346 49.17 -19.02 4.95
N GLY A 347 48.19 -18.45 4.27
CA GLY A 347 47.94 -17.01 4.32
C GLY A 347 46.97 -16.73 5.45
N PHE A 348 47.36 -15.92 6.44
CA PHE A 348 46.46 -15.40 7.49
C PHE A 348 45.29 -14.54 6.97
N GLY A 349 45.00 -14.57 5.65
CA GLY A 349 43.83 -13.96 5.01
C GLY A 349 42.67 -14.91 4.74
N ALA A 350 42.73 -16.18 5.15
CA ALA A 350 41.70 -17.20 4.83
C ALA A 350 40.60 -17.39 5.89
N LEU A 351 40.60 -16.62 6.98
CA LEU A 351 39.40 -16.39 7.77
C LEU A 351 38.88 -15.01 7.36
N GLY A 352 37.99 -14.99 6.37
CA GLY A 352 37.34 -13.79 5.88
C GLY A 352 36.65 -13.05 7.03
N MET A 353 37.35 -12.08 7.60
CA MET A 353 36.70 -10.99 8.30
C MET A 353 35.82 -10.29 7.26
N PRO A 354 34.53 -10.06 7.52
CA PRO A 354 33.76 -9.18 6.67
C PRO A 354 34.51 -7.84 6.66
N GLY A 355 34.87 -7.35 5.47
CA GLY A 355 35.38 -6.00 5.33
C GLY A 355 34.41 -4.99 5.97
N PRO A 356 34.85 -3.76 6.23
CA PRO A 356 33.94 -2.73 6.72
C PRO A 356 32.69 -2.71 5.84
N ALA A 357 31.52 -2.83 6.47
CA ALA A 357 30.25 -2.83 5.75
C ALA A 357 30.24 -1.62 4.81
N PRO A 358 29.93 -1.81 3.51
CA PRO A 358 29.90 -0.70 2.58
C PRO A 358 28.96 0.37 3.14
N ALA A 359 29.37 1.63 3.05
CA ALA A 359 28.54 2.75 3.46
C ALA A 359 27.16 2.60 2.80
N LEU A 360 26.09 2.69 3.60
CA LEU A 360 24.72 2.65 3.08
C LEU A 360 24.61 3.72 1.98
N PRO A 361 24.22 3.35 0.75
CA PRO A 361 24.10 4.30 -0.34
C PRO A 361 23.07 5.37 -0.01
N ARG A 362 23.26 6.59 -0.53
CA ARG A 362 22.27 7.66 -0.35
C ARG A 362 20.96 7.28 -1.02
N LEU A 363 19.82 7.86 -0.59
CA LEU A 363 18.50 7.54 -1.15
C LEU A 363 18.45 7.64 -2.69
N SER A 364 19.22 8.58 -3.26
CA SER A 364 19.38 8.80 -4.71
C SER A 364 20.14 7.69 -5.46
N GLU A 365 20.95 6.89 -4.76
CA GLU A 365 21.82 5.85 -5.32
C GLU A 365 21.22 4.45 -5.17
N LEU A 366 20.17 4.30 -4.35
CA LEU A 366 19.51 3.03 -4.03
C LEU A 366 19.05 2.22 -5.24
N PRO A 367 18.44 2.79 -6.31
CA PRO A 367 18.01 2.00 -7.45
C PRO A 367 19.21 1.37 -8.19
N SER A 368 20.23 2.17 -8.50
CA SER A 368 21.44 1.68 -9.17
C SER A 368 22.22 0.68 -8.33
N TYR A 369 22.13 0.79 -7.00
CA TYR A 369 22.74 -0.16 -6.07
C TYR A 369 21.93 -1.46 -6.01
N ALA A 370 20.61 -1.39 -5.90
CA ALA A 370 19.71 -2.55 -5.91
C ALA A 370 19.80 -3.33 -7.23
N GLU A 371 19.81 -2.63 -8.37
CA GLU A 371 20.03 -3.22 -9.70
C GLU A 371 21.39 -3.94 -9.77
N LYS A 372 22.46 -3.32 -9.27
CA LYS A 372 23.77 -3.96 -9.20
C LYS A 372 23.78 -5.17 -8.26
N GLN A 373 23.09 -5.11 -7.12
CA GLN A 373 22.99 -6.24 -6.18
C GLN A 373 22.16 -7.39 -6.74
N GLN A 374 21.05 -7.11 -7.42
CA GLN A 374 20.25 -8.13 -8.12
C GLN A 374 21.04 -8.76 -9.27
N ALA A 375 21.70 -7.96 -10.11
CA ALA A 375 22.57 -8.48 -11.17
C ALA A 375 23.69 -9.37 -10.61
N MET A 376 24.34 -8.95 -9.52
CA MET A 376 25.36 -9.75 -8.84
C MET A 376 24.79 -11.03 -8.21
N ALA A 377 23.58 -10.98 -7.63
CA ALA A 377 22.92 -12.14 -7.06
C ALA A 377 22.50 -13.15 -8.14
N ASP A 378 21.94 -12.68 -9.25
CA ASP A 378 21.54 -13.50 -10.39
C ASP A 378 22.76 -14.14 -11.06
N GLU A 379 23.86 -13.39 -11.21
CA GLU A 379 25.12 -13.89 -11.72
C GLU A 379 25.76 -14.92 -10.76
N ALA A 380 25.71 -14.68 -9.45
CA ALA A 380 26.19 -15.63 -8.44
C ALA A 380 25.35 -16.93 -8.42
N ILE A 381 24.02 -16.84 -8.57
CA ILE A 381 23.13 -17.99 -8.68
C ILE A 381 23.40 -18.76 -9.97
N ALA A 382 23.62 -18.07 -11.10
CA ALA A 382 23.97 -18.68 -12.37
C ALA A 382 25.34 -19.40 -12.31
N GLN A 383 26.34 -18.77 -11.69
CA GLN A 383 27.67 -19.35 -11.48
C GLN A 383 27.64 -20.54 -10.53
N ALA A 384 26.84 -20.50 -9.45
CA ALA A 384 26.65 -21.62 -8.53
C ALA A 384 25.95 -22.81 -9.21
N ARG A 385 24.94 -22.56 -10.06
CA ARG A 385 24.28 -23.60 -10.87
C ARG A 385 25.24 -24.21 -11.90
N ALA A 386 26.08 -23.40 -12.54
CA ALA A 386 27.09 -23.87 -13.48
C ALA A 386 28.18 -24.70 -12.79
N HIS A 387 28.66 -24.29 -11.62
CA HIS A 387 29.61 -25.07 -10.81
C HIS A 387 29.03 -26.39 -10.31
N ALA A 388 27.77 -26.39 -9.85
CA ALA A 388 27.09 -27.61 -9.44
C ALA A 388 26.86 -28.59 -10.60
N ALA A 389 26.58 -28.09 -11.81
CA ALA A 389 26.47 -28.90 -13.02
C ALA A 389 27.83 -29.47 -13.46
N ALA A 390 28.90 -28.66 -13.43
CA ALA A 390 30.26 -29.10 -13.77
C ALA A 390 30.81 -30.15 -12.78
N ALA A 391 30.54 -29.98 -11.48
CA ALA A 391 30.93 -30.93 -10.44
C ALA A 391 30.23 -32.29 -10.61
N ARG A 392 28.97 -32.31 -11.05
CA ARG A 392 28.23 -33.54 -11.38
C ARG A 392 28.83 -34.30 -12.57
N THR A 393 29.26 -33.58 -13.61
CA THR A 393 29.86 -34.18 -14.80
C THR A 393 31.27 -34.73 -14.53
N GLN A 394 32.04 -34.09 -13.64
CA GLN A 394 33.37 -34.58 -13.24
C GLN A 394 33.32 -35.77 -12.28
N MET A 395 32.34 -35.86 -11.37
CA MET A 395 32.15 -37.01 -10.48
C MET A 395 31.66 -38.28 -11.20
N ALA A 396 31.03 -38.15 -12.37
CA ALA A 396 30.59 -39.29 -13.17
C ALA A 396 31.72 -39.96 -13.99
N ALA A 397 32.92 -39.40 -14.03
CA ALA A 397 33.99 -39.78 -14.95
C ALA A 397 35.22 -40.46 -14.32
N GLN A 398 35.21 -40.83 -13.02
CA GLN A 398 36.34 -41.51 -12.38
C GLN A 398 36.06 -42.99 -12.07
N PRO A 399 36.82 -43.94 -12.65
CA PRO A 399 36.76 -45.35 -12.25
C PRO A 399 37.78 -45.64 -11.14
N GLY A 400 37.31 -46.22 -10.03
CA GLY A 400 38.18 -46.94 -9.08
C GLY A 400 38.38 -46.35 -7.68
N VAL A 401 37.31 -45.98 -6.97
CA VAL A 401 37.39 -45.73 -5.52
C VAL A 401 36.58 -46.80 -4.76
N PRO A 402 37.18 -47.47 -3.75
CA PRO A 402 36.56 -48.60 -3.04
C PRO A 402 35.35 -48.20 -2.20
N GLN A 403 34.40 -49.14 -2.11
CA GLN A 403 33.19 -49.05 -1.29
C GLN A 403 33.54 -48.88 0.19
N GLY A 404 33.23 -47.73 0.78
CA GLY A 404 33.35 -47.51 2.23
C GLY A 404 33.82 -46.11 2.61
N ILE A 405 32.97 -45.11 2.36
CA ILE A 405 32.61 -43.95 3.20
C ILE A 405 31.72 -43.10 2.27
N SER A 406 30.46 -43.49 2.18
CA SER A 406 29.40 -42.55 1.84
C SER A 406 28.85 -42.06 3.16
N THR A 407 28.73 -40.75 3.36
CA THR A 407 27.60 -40.11 4.04
C THR A 407 27.88 -38.61 4.15
N ALA A 408 27.59 -37.87 3.08
CA ALA A 408 27.00 -36.54 3.29
C ALA A 408 25.69 -36.81 4.07
N ARG A 409 25.72 -36.62 5.40
CA ARG A 409 24.60 -37.01 6.27
C ARG A 409 23.42 -36.07 6.01
N ARG A 410 22.27 -36.66 5.64
CA ARG A 410 20.99 -35.99 5.35
C ARG A 410 20.13 -35.93 6.61
N GLY A 411 19.45 -34.82 6.87
CA GLY A 411 18.56 -34.61 8.04
C GLY A 411 19.09 -33.65 9.11
N PRO A 412 18.45 -33.56 10.30
CA PRO A 412 18.78 -32.58 11.32
C PRO A 412 20.22 -32.70 11.80
N PRO A 413 20.90 -31.57 12.11
CA PRO A 413 22.18 -31.62 12.79
C PRO A 413 22.02 -32.40 14.10
N GLN A 414 22.94 -33.31 14.41
CA GLN A 414 22.96 -34.04 15.69
C GLN A 414 23.35 -33.10 16.84
N ILE A 415 22.55 -32.06 17.08
CA ILE A 415 22.78 -31.01 18.07
C ILE A 415 22.90 -31.64 19.45
N LYS A 416 22.07 -32.64 19.76
CA LYS A 416 22.13 -33.36 21.06
C LYS A 416 23.47 -34.06 21.26
N HIS A 417 23.97 -34.79 20.26
CA HIS A 417 25.30 -35.44 20.35
C HIS A 417 26.45 -34.43 20.35
N LEU A 418 26.35 -33.34 19.60
CA LEU A 418 27.32 -32.26 19.62
C LEU A 418 27.37 -31.58 21.00
N MET A 419 26.20 -31.29 21.57
CA MET A 419 26.06 -30.68 22.90
C MET A 419 26.48 -31.64 24.01
N ASP A 420 26.17 -32.92 23.91
CA ASP A 420 26.63 -33.93 24.86
C ASP A 420 28.14 -34.14 24.77
N ALA A 421 28.72 -34.10 23.56
CA ALA A 421 30.17 -34.12 23.37
C ALA A 421 30.86 -32.85 23.91
N LEU A 422 30.25 -31.67 23.74
CA LEU A 422 30.72 -30.40 24.28
C LEU A 422 30.57 -30.31 25.81
N ARG A 423 29.51 -30.91 26.37
CA ARG A 423 29.29 -31.04 27.82
C ARG A 423 30.25 -32.06 28.44
N ALA A 424 30.53 -33.16 27.74
CA ALA A 424 31.47 -34.19 28.17
C ALA A 424 32.95 -33.75 28.12
N SER A 425 33.30 -32.77 27.27
CA SER A 425 34.69 -32.30 27.09
C SER A 425 35.17 -31.27 28.14
N GLN A 426 34.46 -31.08 29.26
CA GLN A 426 34.74 -30.07 30.29
C GLN A 426 34.81 -28.61 29.77
N ALA A 427 34.33 -28.32 28.56
CA ALA A 427 34.17 -26.97 28.00
C ALA A 427 32.88 -26.27 28.50
N THR A 428 32.45 -26.60 29.71
CA THR A 428 31.10 -26.27 30.25
C THR A 428 30.90 -24.78 30.56
N GLN A 429 31.92 -23.93 30.40
CA GLN A 429 31.86 -22.49 30.68
C GLN A 429 31.56 -21.59 29.48
N LEU A 430 31.49 -22.11 28.24
CA LEU A 430 31.49 -21.28 27.02
C LEU A 430 30.31 -21.46 26.05
N VAL A 431 29.33 -22.31 26.35
CA VAL A 431 28.12 -22.44 25.51
C VAL A 431 26.95 -21.75 26.20
N PRO A 432 26.52 -20.54 25.75
CA PRO A 432 25.32 -19.88 26.26
C PRO A 432 24.11 -20.83 26.21
N PRO A 433 23.23 -20.82 27.24
CA PRO A 433 22.03 -21.67 27.27
C PRO A 433 21.17 -21.52 26.00
N GLU A 434 21.20 -20.34 25.39
CA GLU A 434 20.43 -19.99 24.20
C GLU A 434 20.98 -20.58 22.89
N THR A 435 22.20 -21.13 22.87
CA THR A 435 22.86 -21.61 21.64
C THR A 435 22.11 -22.78 21.01
N GLU A 436 21.65 -23.72 21.85
CA GLU A 436 20.87 -24.89 21.42
C GLU A 436 19.53 -24.45 20.81
N SER A 437 18.81 -23.55 21.48
CA SER A 437 17.55 -22.99 20.99
C SER A 437 17.73 -22.18 19.70
N LYS A 438 18.83 -21.42 19.56
CA LYS A 438 19.15 -20.67 18.33
C LYS A 438 19.44 -21.60 17.15
N LEU A 439 20.21 -22.67 17.37
CA LEU A 439 20.49 -23.66 16.33
C LEU A 439 19.22 -24.41 15.90
N LEU A 440 18.36 -24.78 16.86
CA LEU A 440 17.07 -25.40 16.55
C LEU A 440 16.12 -24.44 15.81
N ALA A 441 16.09 -23.16 16.19
CA ALA A 441 15.30 -22.15 15.49
C ALA A 441 15.82 -21.91 14.06
N MET A 442 17.15 -21.83 13.87
CA MET A 442 17.76 -21.74 12.54
C MET A 442 17.44 -22.97 11.69
N TYR A 443 17.56 -24.17 12.25
CA TYR A 443 17.22 -25.41 11.56
C TYR A 443 15.73 -25.46 11.20
N ARG A 444 14.84 -25.10 12.13
CA ARG A 444 13.38 -25.02 11.90
C ARG A 444 13.05 -24.12 10.72
N GLN A 445 13.75 -23.01 10.53
CA GLN A 445 13.49 -22.11 9.41
C GLN A 445 14.11 -22.55 8.07
N ALA A 446 15.10 -23.45 8.10
CA ALA A 446 15.89 -23.81 6.91
C ALA A 446 15.75 -25.28 6.47
N ALA A 447 15.07 -26.13 7.24
CA ALA A 447 14.98 -27.58 7.01
C ALA A 447 14.42 -27.93 5.61
N GLN A 448 13.55 -27.09 5.04
CA GLN A 448 13.00 -27.28 3.70
C GLN A 448 14.04 -27.11 2.57
N HIS A 449 15.13 -26.38 2.79
CA HIS A 449 16.19 -26.16 1.80
C HIS A 449 17.33 -27.20 1.86
N GLN A 450 17.21 -28.19 2.73
CA GLN A 450 18.19 -29.28 2.90
C GLN A 450 17.74 -30.55 2.17
N GLU A 451 18.69 -31.46 1.88
CA GLU A 451 18.36 -32.79 1.37
C GLU A 451 17.53 -33.56 2.40
N ALA A 452 16.47 -34.22 1.93
CA ALA A 452 15.54 -34.94 2.78
C ALA A 452 16.22 -36.02 3.64
N ALA A 453 15.87 -36.05 4.93
CA ALA A 453 16.21 -37.14 5.83
C ALA A 453 15.69 -38.47 5.26
N LEU A 454 16.51 -39.51 5.38
CA LEU A 454 16.12 -40.87 5.00
C LEU A 454 15.08 -41.40 5.99
N PRO A 455 14.05 -42.13 5.52
CA PRO A 455 13.16 -42.87 6.41
C PRO A 455 13.97 -43.81 7.33
N ALA A 456 13.55 -43.92 8.58
CA ALA A 456 14.15 -44.83 9.53
C ALA A 456 13.89 -46.29 9.10
N THR A 457 14.81 -47.20 9.45
CA THR A 457 14.58 -48.63 9.23
C THR A 457 13.39 -49.11 10.07
N ALA A 458 12.71 -50.17 9.63
CA ALA A 458 11.57 -50.72 10.36
C ALA A 458 11.92 -51.04 11.83
N GLU A 459 13.12 -51.57 12.08
CA GLU A 459 13.62 -51.88 13.42
C GLU A 459 13.83 -50.60 14.27
N ALA A 460 14.43 -49.56 13.69
CA ALA A 460 14.63 -48.28 14.37
C ALA A 460 13.30 -47.60 14.70
N SER A 461 12.34 -47.64 13.76
CA SER A 461 10.97 -47.16 13.99
C SER A 461 10.29 -47.94 15.11
N GLN A 462 10.36 -49.27 15.11
CA GLN A 462 9.71 -50.10 16.14
C GLN A 462 10.28 -49.85 17.54
N SER A 463 11.60 -49.70 17.64
CA SER A 463 12.29 -49.31 18.89
C SER A 463 11.88 -47.92 19.38
N ALA A 464 11.82 -46.94 18.47
CA ALA A 464 11.40 -45.59 18.81
C ALA A 464 9.91 -45.50 19.20
N ARG A 465 9.03 -46.25 18.52
CA ARG A 465 7.61 -46.37 18.90
C ARG A 465 7.46 -46.89 20.33
N HIS A 466 8.19 -47.96 20.69
CA HIS A 466 8.18 -48.49 22.05
C HIS A 466 8.65 -47.43 23.06
N ARG A 467 9.74 -46.72 22.77
CA ARG A 467 10.26 -45.63 23.61
C ARG A 467 9.25 -44.49 23.80
N VAL A 468 8.57 -44.09 22.73
CA VAL A 468 7.51 -43.06 22.77
C VAL A 468 6.35 -43.54 23.64
N GLN A 469 5.86 -44.76 23.45
CA GLN A 469 4.78 -45.35 24.24
C GLN A 469 5.13 -45.47 25.73
N GLU A 470 6.35 -45.89 26.06
CA GLU A 470 6.83 -45.94 27.44
C GLU A 470 6.89 -44.56 28.10
N LYS A 471 7.33 -43.53 27.37
CA LYS A 471 7.35 -42.14 27.87
C LYS A 471 5.93 -41.64 28.13
N LEU A 472 5.00 -41.88 27.20
CA LEU A 472 3.60 -41.50 27.34
C LEU A 472 2.92 -42.21 28.51
N ALA A 473 3.16 -43.51 28.68
CA ALA A 473 2.63 -44.29 29.80
C ALA A 473 3.09 -43.76 31.18
N ARG A 474 4.23 -43.05 31.23
CA ARG A 474 4.78 -42.40 32.42
C ARG A 474 4.42 -40.91 32.52
N GLY A 475 3.68 -40.36 31.55
CA GLY A 475 3.38 -38.93 31.46
C GLY A 475 4.62 -38.06 31.19
N ALA A 476 5.68 -38.63 30.60
CA ALA A 476 6.90 -37.91 30.28
C ALA A 476 6.76 -37.11 28.97
N SER A 477 7.40 -35.95 28.91
CA SER A 477 7.45 -35.08 27.71
C SER A 477 8.26 -35.72 26.58
N LEU A 478 7.83 -35.45 25.34
CA LEU A 478 8.52 -35.77 24.09
C LEU A 478 9.18 -34.52 23.47
N ALA A 479 9.28 -33.42 24.21
CA ALA A 479 9.85 -32.17 23.71
C ALA A 479 11.32 -32.34 23.31
N GLY A 480 11.67 -31.81 22.13
CA GLY A 480 13.02 -31.88 21.56
C GLY A 480 13.51 -33.30 21.23
N GLU A 481 12.63 -34.30 21.18
CA GLU A 481 13.00 -35.65 20.76
C GLU A 481 13.28 -35.71 19.26
N ASP A 482 14.27 -36.53 18.89
CA ASP A 482 14.55 -36.85 17.50
C ASP A 482 13.71 -38.05 17.07
N LEU A 483 12.68 -37.75 16.29
CA LEU A 483 11.72 -38.66 15.69
C LEU A 483 11.79 -38.60 14.15
N THR A 484 12.94 -38.15 13.62
CA THR A 484 13.18 -38.00 12.18
C THR A 484 13.05 -39.33 11.44
N GLY A 485 12.23 -39.36 10.39
CA GLY A 485 12.01 -40.53 9.54
C GLY A 485 11.26 -41.68 10.21
N ILE A 486 10.75 -41.49 11.44
CA ILE A 486 10.15 -42.56 12.24
C ILE A 486 8.70 -42.80 11.82
N ASP A 487 8.31 -44.07 11.76
CA ASP A 487 6.91 -44.45 11.61
C ASP A 487 6.19 -44.36 12.97
N LEU A 488 5.36 -43.34 13.12
CA LEU A 488 4.48 -43.07 14.25
C LEU A 488 3.00 -43.32 13.92
N SER A 489 2.71 -43.91 12.75
CA SER A 489 1.35 -44.12 12.25
C SER A 489 0.43 -44.83 13.25
N GLY A 490 -0.80 -44.36 13.37
CA GLY A 490 -1.84 -44.92 14.24
C GLY A 490 -1.56 -44.84 15.75
N LEU A 491 -0.54 -44.11 16.20
CA LEU A 491 -0.29 -43.93 17.63
C LEU A 491 -1.29 -42.96 18.27
N ASP A 492 -1.55 -43.17 19.56
CA ASP A 492 -2.27 -42.24 20.41
C ASP A 492 -1.26 -41.31 21.11
N LEU A 493 -1.20 -40.08 20.62
CA LEU A 493 -0.34 -39.00 21.11
C LEU A 493 -1.19 -37.82 21.64
N ARG A 494 -2.42 -38.09 22.10
CA ARG A 494 -3.33 -37.06 22.62
C ARG A 494 -2.72 -36.32 23.80
N GLY A 495 -2.78 -34.99 23.78
CA GLY A 495 -2.21 -34.13 24.82
C GLY A 495 -0.70 -34.25 24.97
N ALA A 496 0.00 -34.92 24.05
CA ALA A 496 1.44 -35.11 24.15
C ALA A 496 2.19 -33.77 24.02
N ASP A 497 3.23 -33.60 24.82
CA ASP A 497 4.15 -32.48 24.71
C ASP A 497 5.26 -32.82 23.70
N LEU A 498 5.12 -32.31 22.48
CA LEU A 498 6.02 -32.48 21.33
C LEU A 498 6.70 -31.16 20.93
N ARG A 499 6.83 -30.20 21.88
CA ARG A 499 7.48 -28.92 21.61
C ARG A 499 8.90 -29.12 21.08
N ASP A 500 9.25 -28.41 20.02
CA ASP A 500 10.55 -28.47 19.37
C ASP A 500 10.99 -29.89 18.92
N ALA A 501 10.07 -30.86 18.83
CA ALA A 501 10.39 -32.21 18.37
C ALA A 501 10.80 -32.21 16.89
N LEU A 502 11.79 -33.03 16.56
CA LEU A 502 12.28 -33.18 15.19
C LEU A 502 11.57 -34.37 14.57
N MET A 503 10.67 -34.12 13.64
CA MET A 503 9.83 -35.13 12.97
C MET A 503 9.94 -34.98 11.44
N GLU A 504 11.11 -34.56 10.94
CA GLU A 504 11.35 -34.46 9.50
C GLU A 504 11.17 -35.85 8.87
N SER A 505 10.41 -35.94 7.77
CA SER A 505 10.09 -37.20 7.07
C SER A 505 9.40 -38.27 7.94
N ALA A 506 8.82 -37.91 9.10
CA ALA A 506 8.08 -38.88 9.93
C ALA A 506 6.75 -39.29 9.28
N ASP A 507 6.32 -40.53 9.51
CA ASP A 507 4.98 -41.00 9.12
C ASP A 507 4.05 -40.91 10.32
N LEU A 508 3.11 -39.96 10.26
CA LEU A 508 2.07 -39.72 11.26
C LEU A 508 0.69 -40.19 10.79
N THR A 509 0.62 -41.02 9.74
CA THR A 509 -0.66 -41.46 9.15
C THR A 509 -1.61 -42.01 10.21
N GLY A 510 -2.82 -41.45 10.31
CA GLY A 510 -3.86 -41.88 11.26
C GLY A 510 -3.52 -41.67 12.74
N THR A 511 -2.48 -40.89 13.07
CA THR A 511 -2.09 -40.62 14.45
C THR A 511 -3.10 -39.69 15.13
N ASP A 512 -3.36 -39.91 16.42
CA ASP A 512 -4.20 -39.04 17.23
C ASP A 512 -3.34 -38.06 18.03
N LEU A 513 -3.29 -36.81 17.56
CA LEU A 513 -2.56 -35.68 18.16
C LEU A 513 -3.52 -34.62 18.71
N ARG A 514 -4.76 -34.99 19.06
CA ARG A 514 -5.72 -34.03 19.63
C ARG A 514 -5.17 -33.41 20.90
N GLU A 515 -5.31 -32.09 21.03
CA GLU A 515 -4.81 -31.29 22.17
C GLU A 515 -3.30 -31.40 22.42
N ALA A 516 -2.52 -31.97 21.48
CA ALA A 516 -1.07 -32.06 21.61
C ALA A 516 -0.41 -30.68 21.47
N THR A 517 0.72 -30.48 22.14
CA THR A 517 1.54 -29.26 22.03
C THR A 517 2.70 -29.53 21.07
N LEU A 518 2.61 -29.00 19.85
CA LEU A 518 3.58 -29.13 18.76
C LEU A 518 4.32 -27.82 18.48
N THR A 519 4.29 -26.88 19.42
CA THR A 519 4.90 -25.56 19.25
C THR A 519 6.37 -25.71 18.85
N GLY A 520 6.75 -25.15 17.70
CA GLY A 520 8.10 -25.22 17.20
C GLY A 520 8.60 -26.58 16.68
N ALA A 521 7.72 -27.58 16.55
CA ALA A 521 8.09 -28.87 15.97
C ALA A 521 8.46 -28.74 14.48
N VAL A 522 9.35 -29.62 14.01
CA VAL A 522 9.79 -29.68 12.61
C VAL A 522 9.15 -30.89 11.94
N LEU A 523 8.11 -30.68 11.15
CA LEU A 523 7.35 -31.69 10.42
C LEU A 523 7.61 -31.61 8.90
N VAL A 524 8.78 -31.13 8.51
CA VAL A 524 9.15 -30.96 7.11
C VAL A 524 9.12 -32.32 6.40
N ARG A 525 8.43 -32.42 5.27
CA ARG A 525 8.23 -33.67 4.50
C ARG A 525 7.51 -34.79 5.28
N ALA A 526 6.87 -34.50 6.40
CA ALA A 526 6.12 -35.50 7.15
C ALA A 526 4.84 -35.92 6.41
N THR A 527 4.40 -37.16 6.64
CA THR A 527 3.10 -37.66 6.15
C THR A 527 2.07 -37.58 7.26
N LEU A 528 1.11 -36.68 7.15
CA LEU A 528 0.02 -36.47 8.12
C LEU A 528 -1.33 -36.94 7.58
N HIS A 529 -1.36 -37.96 6.72
CA HIS A 529 -2.60 -38.46 6.14
C HIS A 529 -3.57 -38.92 7.24
N GLN A 530 -4.82 -38.46 7.23
CA GLN A 530 -5.85 -38.81 8.24
C GLN A 530 -5.47 -38.52 9.71
N THR A 531 -4.48 -37.65 9.96
CA THR A 531 -4.04 -37.31 11.31
C THR A 531 -5.07 -36.42 12.03
N GLN A 532 -5.31 -36.67 13.31
CA GLN A 532 -6.23 -35.88 14.13
C GLN A 532 -5.43 -34.84 14.94
N LEU A 533 -5.54 -33.56 14.60
CA LEU A 533 -4.85 -32.43 15.25
C LEU A 533 -5.85 -31.47 15.91
N ALA A 534 -7.05 -31.94 16.23
CA ALA A 534 -8.08 -31.07 16.79
C ALA A 534 -7.63 -30.46 18.13
N GLY A 535 -7.70 -29.14 18.26
CA GLY A 535 -7.25 -28.39 19.44
C GLY A 535 -5.74 -28.37 19.68
N ALA A 536 -4.92 -28.89 18.75
CA ALA A 536 -3.47 -28.91 18.91
C ALA A 536 -2.85 -27.50 18.78
N ASP A 537 -1.79 -27.25 19.54
CA ASP A 537 -0.96 -26.04 19.42
C ASP A 537 0.17 -26.29 18.43
N LEU A 538 0.03 -25.77 17.21
CA LEU A 538 1.00 -25.84 16.12
C LEU A 538 1.68 -24.48 15.90
N SER A 539 1.76 -23.62 16.93
CA SER A 539 2.41 -22.32 16.80
C SER A 539 3.90 -22.49 16.45
N ASP A 540 4.40 -21.67 15.53
CA ASP A 540 5.78 -21.72 15.02
C ASP A 540 6.21 -23.08 14.44
N VAL A 541 5.27 -23.99 14.11
CA VAL A 541 5.58 -25.28 13.48
C VAL A 541 6.13 -25.09 12.06
N ASN A 542 7.00 -25.98 11.59
CA ASN A 542 7.33 -26.06 10.17
C ASN A 542 6.70 -27.31 9.54
N LEU A 543 5.69 -27.11 8.68
CA LEU A 543 4.97 -28.13 7.92
C LEU A 543 5.37 -28.15 6.44
N SER A 544 6.46 -27.49 6.06
CA SER A 544 6.87 -27.38 4.65
C SER A 544 7.06 -28.74 4.01
N LEU A 545 6.59 -28.89 2.76
CA LEU A 545 6.60 -30.15 1.99
C LEU A 545 5.82 -31.30 2.63
N ALA A 546 5.04 -31.06 3.71
CA ALA A 546 4.25 -32.10 4.35
C ALA A 546 3.00 -32.43 3.54
N ASN A 547 2.53 -33.68 3.67
CA ASN A 547 1.28 -34.15 3.08
C ASN A 547 0.22 -34.28 4.17
N CYS A 548 -0.76 -33.37 4.18
CA CYS A 548 -1.80 -33.30 5.20
C CYS A 548 -3.17 -33.82 4.71
N ASN A 549 -3.21 -34.65 3.66
CA ASN A 549 -4.45 -35.13 3.07
C ASN A 549 -5.40 -35.74 4.12
N ASP A 550 -6.65 -35.29 4.16
CA ASP A 550 -7.70 -35.77 5.07
C ASP A 550 -7.38 -35.58 6.57
N ALA A 551 -6.42 -34.71 6.91
CA ALA A 551 -6.12 -34.35 8.30
C ALA A 551 -7.16 -33.37 8.88
N SER A 552 -7.39 -33.47 10.19
CA SER A 552 -8.29 -32.57 10.94
C SER A 552 -7.48 -31.61 11.82
N PHE A 553 -7.50 -30.33 11.49
CA PHE A 553 -6.94 -29.21 12.25
C PHE A 553 -8.02 -28.43 13.02
N LYS A 554 -9.17 -29.07 13.31
CA LYS A 554 -10.31 -28.40 13.93
C LYS A 554 -9.92 -27.73 15.26
N GLY A 555 -10.07 -26.41 15.39
CA GLY A 555 -9.72 -25.68 16.61
C GLY A 555 -8.22 -25.59 16.90
N ALA A 556 -7.35 -26.00 15.96
CA ALA A 556 -5.91 -25.93 16.13
C ALA A 556 -5.38 -24.50 16.01
N LYS A 557 -4.23 -24.21 16.62
CA LYS A 557 -3.54 -22.92 16.50
C LYS A 557 -2.34 -23.05 15.58
N LEU A 558 -2.31 -22.34 14.45
CA LEU A 558 -1.20 -22.36 13.49
C LEU A 558 -0.51 -20.99 13.39
N ASP A 559 -0.41 -20.27 14.51
CA ASP A 559 0.19 -18.94 14.55
C ASP A 559 1.66 -19.00 14.16
N ARG A 560 2.07 -18.17 13.19
CA ARG A 560 3.44 -18.14 12.64
C ARG A 560 3.93 -19.50 12.11
N ALA A 561 3.01 -20.41 11.79
CA ALA A 561 3.36 -21.67 11.13
C ALA A 561 4.02 -21.40 9.77
N THR A 562 5.02 -22.20 9.42
CA THR A 562 5.69 -22.16 8.12
C THR A 562 5.23 -23.33 7.28
N CYS A 563 4.52 -23.03 6.18
CA CYS A 563 4.02 -24.00 5.22
C CYS A 563 4.47 -23.56 3.82
N GLU A 564 5.56 -24.14 3.34
CA GLU A 564 6.02 -23.99 1.96
C GLU A 564 5.78 -25.31 1.22
N ASN A 565 5.16 -25.29 0.03
CA ASN A 565 4.91 -26.50 -0.76
C ASN A 565 4.13 -27.59 0.02
N THR A 566 3.24 -27.19 0.92
CA THR A 566 2.45 -28.10 1.76
C THR A 566 1.14 -28.47 1.07
N VAL A 567 0.73 -29.73 1.18
CA VAL A 567 -0.49 -30.24 0.52
C VAL A 567 -1.63 -30.34 1.53
N PHE A 568 -2.65 -29.49 1.35
CA PHE A 568 -3.89 -29.49 2.13
C PHE A 568 -5.07 -29.91 1.23
N ARG A 569 -5.39 -31.20 1.21
CA ARG A 569 -6.57 -31.73 0.49
C ARG A 569 -7.56 -32.33 1.48
N ARG A 570 -8.83 -31.92 1.39
CA ARG A 570 -9.93 -32.36 2.25
C ARG A 570 -9.63 -32.20 3.74
N CYS A 571 -8.87 -31.16 4.09
CA CYS A 571 -8.54 -30.87 5.49
C CYS A 571 -9.63 -30.02 6.16
N ASP A 572 -9.81 -30.23 7.46
CA ASP A 572 -10.74 -29.45 8.28
C ASP A 572 -9.99 -28.49 9.21
N PHE A 573 -10.03 -27.19 8.92
CA PHE A 573 -9.56 -26.08 9.74
C PHE A 573 -10.70 -25.32 10.43
N SER A 574 -11.88 -25.94 10.59
CA SER A 574 -12.99 -25.28 11.28
C SER A 574 -12.58 -24.86 12.68
N GLU A 575 -12.97 -23.65 13.10
CA GLU A 575 -12.63 -23.06 14.41
C GLU A 575 -11.11 -22.88 14.65
N ALA A 576 -10.24 -23.10 13.66
CA ALA A 576 -8.80 -22.93 13.80
C ALA A 576 -8.40 -21.45 13.90
N HIS A 577 -7.26 -21.18 14.52
CA HIS A 577 -6.66 -19.85 14.60
C HIS A 577 -5.38 -19.78 13.77
N LEU A 578 -5.32 -18.84 12.83
CA LEU A 578 -4.15 -18.58 12.00
C LEU A 578 -3.80 -17.10 12.07
N GLU A 579 -2.72 -16.78 12.80
CA GLU A 579 -2.13 -15.44 12.81
C GLU A 579 -0.75 -15.44 12.14
N ARG A 580 -0.61 -14.64 11.08
CA ARG A 580 0.65 -14.46 10.32
C ARG A 580 1.33 -15.77 9.89
N PRO A 581 0.62 -16.77 9.35
CA PRO A 581 1.27 -17.97 8.81
C PRO A 581 2.03 -17.62 7.53
N ASN A 582 3.17 -18.27 7.30
CA ASN A 582 3.88 -18.21 6.03
C ASN A 582 3.37 -19.33 5.12
N LEU A 583 2.43 -18.99 4.22
CA LEU A 583 1.77 -19.92 3.31
C LEU A 583 2.25 -19.68 1.87
N ARG A 584 3.26 -20.44 1.43
CA ARG A 584 3.86 -20.32 0.09
C ARG A 584 3.67 -21.60 -0.72
N GLU A 585 3.23 -21.44 -1.96
CA GLU A 585 3.07 -22.55 -2.92
C GLU A 585 2.31 -23.76 -2.35
N CYS A 586 1.25 -23.51 -1.58
CA CYS A 586 0.49 -24.56 -0.91
C CYS A 586 -0.65 -25.02 -1.81
N GLU A 587 -0.95 -26.32 -1.80
CA GLU A 587 -2.12 -26.85 -2.49
C GLU A 587 -3.34 -26.80 -1.57
N TRP A 588 -4.44 -26.21 -2.04
CA TRP A 588 -5.69 -26.10 -1.31
C TRP A 588 -6.85 -26.71 -2.11
N GLU A 589 -7.28 -27.91 -1.72
CA GLU A 589 -8.37 -28.63 -2.37
C GLU A 589 -9.42 -29.05 -1.35
N ALA A 590 -10.68 -28.62 -1.52
CA ALA A 590 -11.82 -29.00 -0.69
C ALA A 590 -11.58 -28.80 0.82
N VAL A 591 -10.90 -27.71 1.19
CA VAL A 591 -10.55 -27.37 2.59
C VAL A 591 -11.66 -26.59 3.27
N ARG A 592 -11.84 -26.80 4.56
CA ARG A 592 -12.90 -26.17 5.37
C ARG A 592 -12.32 -25.26 6.44
N PHE A 593 -12.79 -24.02 6.53
CA PHE A 593 -12.40 -23.00 7.50
C PHE A 593 -13.63 -22.46 8.26
N LEU A 594 -14.63 -23.30 8.52
CA LEU A 594 -15.89 -22.83 9.12
C LEU A 594 -15.64 -22.25 10.51
N GLY A 595 -15.99 -20.97 10.71
CA GLY A 595 -15.76 -20.29 11.99
C GLY A 595 -14.28 -20.10 12.36
N ALA A 596 -13.34 -20.28 11.43
CA ALA A 596 -11.92 -20.06 11.68
C ALA A 596 -11.61 -18.57 11.85
N ALA A 597 -10.56 -18.25 12.62
CA ALA A 597 -10.02 -16.90 12.75
C ALA A 597 -8.74 -16.77 11.90
N LEU A 598 -8.77 -15.86 10.93
CA LEU A 598 -7.73 -15.66 9.92
C LEU A 598 -7.24 -14.21 9.99
N ASN A 599 -6.05 -14.00 10.55
CA ASN A 599 -5.52 -12.68 10.86
C ASN A 599 -4.14 -12.43 10.20
N ASP A 600 -4.02 -11.31 9.48
CA ASP A 600 -2.79 -10.87 8.81
C ASP A 600 -2.25 -11.91 7.79
N LEU A 601 -3.08 -12.29 6.80
CA LEU A 601 -2.72 -13.26 5.76
C LEU A 601 -2.36 -12.55 4.45
N ILE A 602 -1.20 -12.87 3.88
CA ILE A 602 -0.77 -12.41 2.56
C ILE A 602 -0.47 -13.64 1.71
N LEU A 603 -1.27 -13.87 0.69
CA LEU A 603 -1.14 -15.03 -0.20
C LEU A 603 -0.88 -14.56 -1.62
N THR A 604 0.13 -15.14 -2.25
CA THR A 604 0.54 -14.79 -3.61
C THR A 604 0.58 -16.04 -4.48
N GLY A 605 -0.08 -16.01 -5.63
CA GLY A 605 0.01 -17.09 -6.63
C GLY A 605 -0.69 -18.39 -6.25
N GLN A 606 -1.46 -18.41 -5.15
CA GLN A 606 -2.12 -19.62 -4.65
C GLN A 606 -3.40 -19.95 -5.41
N THR A 607 -3.73 -21.24 -5.52
CA THR A 607 -5.00 -21.73 -6.06
C THR A 607 -5.82 -22.41 -4.97
N PHE A 608 -7.07 -21.97 -4.82
CA PHE A 608 -8.08 -22.58 -3.97
C PHE A 608 -9.14 -23.22 -4.86
N SER A 609 -9.42 -24.50 -4.63
CA SER A 609 -10.48 -25.24 -5.31
C SER A 609 -11.47 -25.78 -4.28
N GLY A 610 -12.68 -25.22 -4.23
CA GLY A 610 -13.74 -25.66 -3.31
C GLY A 610 -13.44 -25.37 -1.83
N ALA A 611 -12.68 -24.31 -1.54
CA ALA A 611 -12.41 -23.90 -0.16
C ALA A 611 -13.63 -23.21 0.48
N ASP A 612 -13.91 -23.52 1.75
CA ASP A 612 -15.08 -23.01 2.47
C ASP A 612 -14.69 -22.19 3.70
N PHE A 613 -14.73 -20.86 3.57
CA PHE A 613 -14.54 -19.87 4.63
C PHE A 613 -15.86 -19.39 5.26
N SER A 614 -16.94 -20.14 5.12
CA SER A 614 -18.26 -19.70 5.62
C SER A 614 -18.25 -19.50 7.14
N GLY A 615 -18.77 -18.36 7.59
CA GLY A 615 -18.78 -17.97 9.00
C GLY A 615 -17.40 -17.66 9.61
N ALA A 616 -16.33 -17.64 8.81
CA ALA A 616 -14.99 -17.31 9.30
C ALA A 616 -14.88 -15.83 9.70
N THR A 617 -13.98 -15.54 10.63
CA THR A 617 -13.56 -14.18 10.98
C THR A 617 -12.26 -13.87 10.27
N ILE A 618 -12.32 -12.96 9.29
CA ILE A 618 -11.18 -12.59 8.46
C ILE A 618 -10.77 -11.16 8.78
N ARG A 619 -9.51 -10.95 9.15
CA ARG A 619 -8.91 -9.64 9.38
C ARG A 619 -7.63 -9.51 8.56
N LYS A 620 -7.56 -8.50 7.70
CA LYS A 620 -6.35 -8.18 6.91
C LYS A 620 -5.88 -9.36 6.08
N MET A 621 -6.73 -9.83 5.18
CA MET A 621 -6.37 -10.86 4.21
C MET A 621 -6.20 -10.25 2.82
N THR A 622 -5.03 -10.44 2.23
CA THR A 622 -4.68 -9.97 0.89
C THR A 622 -4.33 -11.14 0.00
N LEU A 623 -5.01 -11.23 -1.14
CA LEU A 623 -4.78 -12.24 -2.17
C LEU A 623 -4.26 -11.55 -3.44
N VAL A 624 -3.07 -11.94 -3.87
CA VAL A 624 -2.38 -11.37 -5.03
C VAL A 624 -2.15 -12.46 -6.06
N LYS A 625 -2.64 -12.28 -7.29
CA LYS A 625 -2.48 -13.27 -8.38
C LYS A 625 -3.01 -14.66 -8.01
N CYS A 626 -4.09 -14.72 -7.23
CA CYS A 626 -4.67 -15.97 -6.78
C CYS A 626 -5.82 -16.44 -7.69
N SER A 627 -6.20 -17.72 -7.55
CA SER A 627 -7.40 -18.28 -8.16
C SER A 627 -8.31 -18.89 -7.09
N LEU A 628 -9.52 -18.37 -6.96
CA LEU A 628 -10.57 -18.83 -6.05
C LEU A 628 -11.68 -19.50 -6.85
N LYS A 629 -11.57 -20.81 -7.05
CA LYS A 629 -12.59 -21.60 -7.76
C LYS A 629 -13.57 -22.18 -6.76
N GLU A 630 -14.86 -21.92 -6.95
CA GLU A 630 -15.94 -22.45 -6.12
C GLU A 630 -15.75 -22.17 -4.61
N THR A 631 -15.09 -21.05 -4.30
CA THR A 631 -14.75 -20.69 -2.92
C THR A 631 -15.92 -19.99 -2.24
N ALA A 632 -16.20 -20.34 -0.98
CA ALA A 632 -17.27 -19.76 -0.19
C ALA A 632 -16.74 -18.92 0.96
N PHE A 633 -17.42 -17.82 1.22
CA PHE A 633 -17.24 -16.84 2.30
C PHE A 633 -18.62 -16.50 2.89
N SER A 634 -19.61 -17.39 2.74
CA SER A 634 -21.00 -17.13 3.10
C SER A 634 -21.12 -16.85 4.61
N GLY A 635 -21.76 -15.76 4.99
CA GLY A 635 -21.91 -15.36 6.39
C GLY A 635 -20.59 -15.04 7.14
N ALA A 636 -19.48 -14.88 6.43
CA ALA A 636 -18.21 -14.50 7.05
C ALA A 636 -18.21 -13.04 7.52
N ASP A 637 -17.44 -12.74 8.57
CA ASP A 637 -17.17 -11.36 9.00
C ASP A 637 -15.75 -10.96 8.58
N ILE A 638 -15.67 -10.06 7.62
CA ILE A 638 -14.48 -9.72 6.86
C ILE A 638 -14.15 -8.23 7.07
N GLU A 639 -12.91 -7.95 7.47
CA GLU A 639 -12.41 -6.59 7.60
C GLU A 639 -11.00 -6.45 7.02
N GLY A 640 -10.81 -5.50 6.10
CA GLY A 640 -9.53 -5.30 5.43
C GLY A 640 -9.21 -6.44 4.46
N PHE A 641 -10.02 -6.62 3.43
CA PHE A 641 -9.88 -7.70 2.45
C PHE A 641 -9.44 -7.16 1.10
N GLY A 642 -8.35 -7.68 0.54
CA GLY A 642 -7.79 -7.20 -0.72
C GLY A 642 -7.70 -8.30 -1.77
N LEU A 643 -8.31 -8.08 -2.94
CA LEU A 643 -8.07 -8.86 -4.15
C LEU A 643 -7.32 -8.01 -5.17
N LEU A 644 -6.15 -8.47 -5.60
CA LEU A 644 -5.35 -7.85 -6.64
C LEU A 644 -4.98 -8.91 -7.69
N GLU A 645 -5.29 -8.63 -8.96
CA GLU A 645 -5.03 -9.56 -10.09
C GLU A 645 -5.55 -10.98 -9.82
N THR A 646 -6.62 -11.10 -9.05
CA THR A 646 -7.13 -12.37 -8.52
C THR A 646 -8.45 -12.74 -9.18
N SER A 647 -8.59 -14.01 -9.54
CA SER A 647 -9.82 -14.54 -10.13
C SER A 647 -10.70 -15.15 -9.04
N ALA A 648 -11.87 -14.57 -8.80
CA ALA A 648 -12.87 -15.02 -7.84
C ALA A 648 -14.26 -15.20 -8.47
N SER A 649 -14.27 -15.68 -9.72
CA SER A 649 -15.48 -16.01 -10.45
C SER A 649 -16.28 -17.10 -9.72
N HIS A 650 -17.59 -16.93 -9.60
CA HIS A 650 -18.51 -17.79 -8.85
C HIS A 650 -18.23 -17.92 -7.34
N ALA A 651 -17.41 -17.03 -6.77
CA ALA A 651 -17.21 -16.99 -5.33
C ALA A 651 -18.51 -16.61 -4.62
N ARG A 652 -18.78 -17.23 -3.46
CA ARG A 652 -20.00 -17.02 -2.67
C ARG A 652 -19.71 -16.16 -1.45
N PHE A 653 -20.29 -14.97 -1.39
CA PHE A 653 -20.23 -13.99 -0.29
C PHE A 653 -21.63 -13.68 0.28
N ASN A 654 -22.62 -14.54 0.04
CA ASN A 654 -23.99 -14.29 0.49
C ASN A 654 -24.04 -14.13 2.02
N ASP A 655 -24.81 -13.15 2.48
CA ASP A 655 -24.99 -12.80 3.89
C ASP A 655 -23.70 -12.43 4.65
N ALA A 656 -22.59 -12.19 3.93
CA ALA A 656 -21.32 -11.79 4.54
C ALA A 656 -21.34 -10.32 5.01
N SER A 657 -20.61 -10.03 6.08
CA SER A 657 -20.32 -8.67 6.53
C SER A 657 -18.91 -8.31 6.08
N ILE A 658 -18.78 -7.31 5.21
CA ILE A 658 -17.52 -6.94 4.57
C ILE A 658 -17.26 -5.44 4.78
N ARG A 659 -16.16 -5.13 5.48
CA ARG A 659 -15.71 -3.76 5.75
C ARG A 659 -14.35 -3.50 5.12
N LYS A 660 -14.19 -2.36 4.46
CA LYS A 660 -12.91 -1.90 3.88
C LYS A 660 -12.29 -2.93 2.94
N ALA A 661 -13.10 -3.44 2.02
CA ALA A 661 -12.64 -4.37 0.99
C ALA A 661 -12.19 -3.62 -0.27
N CYS A 662 -11.18 -4.16 -0.94
CA CYS A 662 -10.56 -3.56 -2.11
C CYS A 662 -10.45 -4.60 -3.23
N PHE A 663 -11.28 -4.44 -4.26
CA PHE A 663 -11.32 -5.23 -5.48
C PHE A 663 -10.84 -4.34 -6.64
N VAL A 664 -9.53 -4.32 -6.85
CA VAL A 664 -8.88 -3.40 -7.81
C VAL A 664 -8.60 -4.09 -9.15
N LYS A 665 -8.18 -3.27 -10.12
CA LYS A 665 -7.87 -3.64 -11.50
C LYS A 665 -7.18 -5.01 -11.62
N GLY A 666 -7.72 -5.84 -12.52
CA GLY A 666 -7.28 -7.22 -12.74
C GLY A 666 -8.03 -8.26 -11.90
N THR A 667 -8.91 -7.82 -10.99
CA THR A 667 -9.79 -8.71 -10.23
C THR A 667 -11.00 -9.09 -11.08
N ARG A 668 -11.29 -10.40 -11.14
CA ARG A 668 -12.47 -10.97 -11.82
C ARG A 668 -13.45 -11.54 -10.82
N LEU A 669 -14.71 -11.14 -10.90
CA LEU A 669 -15.81 -11.50 -10.01
C LEU A 669 -17.04 -11.99 -10.81
N ASP A 670 -16.81 -12.62 -11.96
CA ASP A 670 -17.88 -13.10 -12.83
C ASP A 670 -18.86 -13.98 -12.05
N ALA A 671 -20.14 -13.61 -12.06
CA ALA A 671 -21.21 -14.30 -11.36
C ALA A 671 -20.92 -14.61 -9.88
N ALA A 672 -20.11 -13.77 -9.22
CA ALA A 672 -19.91 -13.84 -7.77
C ALA A 672 -21.22 -13.45 -7.06
N ASN A 673 -21.48 -14.07 -5.91
CA ASN A 673 -22.75 -13.92 -5.20
C ASN A 673 -22.59 -13.18 -3.87
N PHE A 674 -23.05 -11.93 -3.81
CA PHE A 674 -23.10 -11.07 -2.63
C PHE A 674 -24.55 -10.83 -2.15
N ALA A 675 -25.49 -11.74 -2.47
CA ALA A 675 -26.88 -11.59 -2.04
C ALA A 675 -26.99 -11.46 -0.52
N GLY A 676 -27.73 -10.45 -0.04
CA GLY A 676 -27.92 -10.17 1.39
C GLY A 676 -26.67 -9.65 2.12
N ALA A 677 -25.52 -9.48 1.44
CA ALA A 677 -24.29 -9.04 2.07
C ALA A 677 -24.38 -7.59 2.57
N ALA A 678 -23.67 -7.29 3.67
CA ALA A 678 -23.47 -5.94 4.17
C ALA A 678 -22.07 -5.46 3.79
N LEU A 679 -22.00 -4.49 2.88
CA LEU A 679 -20.77 -3.90 2.35
C LEU A 679 -20.62 -2.48 2.91
N THR A 680 -19.48 -2.18 3.54
CA THR A 680 -19.16 -0.84 4.04
C THR A 680 -17.76 -0.44 3.60
N GLU A 681 -17.61 0.74 2.99
CA GLU A 681 -16.33 1.24 2.47
C GLU A 681 -15.66 0.24 1.51
N ALA A 682 -16.46 -0.47 0.70
CA ALA A 682 -15.94 -1.44 -0.27
C ALA A 682 -15.69 -0.78 -1.63
N ASN A 683 -14.52 -1.04 -2.21
CA ASN A 683 -14.09 -0.50 -3.49
C ASN A 683 -14.05 -1.59 -4.56
N PHE A 684 -14.87 -1.44 -5.59
CA PHE A 684 -14.99 -2.30 -6.78
C PHE A 684 -14.51 -1.58 -8.05
N ARG A 685 -13.69 -0.54 -7.91
CA ARG A 685 -13.33 0.32 -9.03
C ARG A 685 -12.59 -0.46 -10.12
N ALA A 686 -13.09 -0.36 -11.35
CA ALA A 686 -12.56 -1.07 -12.52
C ALA A 686 -12.50 -2.61 -12.35
N ALA A 687 -13.31 -3.19 -11.47
CA ALA A 687 -13.46 -4.63 -11.35
C ALA A 687 -14.27 -5.19 -12.53
N ASP A 688 -13.89 -6.38 -12.99
CA ASP A 688 -14.63 -7.11 -14.02
C ASP A 688 -15.58 -8.10 -13.34
N ALA A 689 -16.88 -7.81 -13.34
CA ALA A 689 -17.86 -8.53 -12.55
C ALA A 689 -19.21 -8.73 -13.30
N PRO A 690 -19.20 -9.31 -14.52
CA PRO A 690 -20.42 -9.60 -15.25
C PRO A 690 -21.27 -10.62 -14.49
N GLY A 691 -22.58 -10.40 -14.43
CA GLY A 691 -23.52 -11.28 -13.73
C GLY A 691 -23.41 -11.25 -12.20
N LEU A 692 -22.69 -10.28 -11.62
CA LEU A 692 -22.57 -10.12 -10.17
C LEU A 692 -23.96 -10.08 -9.51
N CYS A 693 -24.15 -10.85 -8.43
CA CYS A 693 -25.38 -10.82 -7.67
C CYS A 693 -25.20 -9.98 -6.39
N LEU A 694 -25.94 -8.89 -6.29
CA LEU A 694 -26.03 -7.98 -5.13
C LEU A 694 -27.48 -7.90 -4.62
N GLU A 695 -28.29 -8.93 -4.88
CA GLU A 695 -29.71 -8.96 -4.49
C GLU A 695 -29.88 -8.72 -2.99
N ASN A 696 -30.70 -7.73 -2.62
CA ASN A 696 -30.93 -7.30 -1.24
C ASN A 696 -29.66 -6.94 -0.44
N ALA A 697 -28.53 -6.73 -1.11
CA ALA A 697 -27.29 -6.30 -0.46
C ALA A 697 -27.44 -4.88 0.10
N ARG A 698 -26.75 -4.61 1.21
CA ARG A 698 -26.70 -3.28 1.83
C ARG A 698 -25.33 -2.70 1.60
N THR A 699 -25.25 -1.54 0.97
CA THR A 699 -23.99 -0.85 0.72
C THR A 699 -23.96 0.49 1.44
N VAL A 700 -22.81 0.86 1.96
CA VAL A 700 -22.56 2.16 2.59
C VAL A 700 -21.19 2.63 2.14
N GLN A 701 -21.13 3.80 1.48
CA GLN A 701 -19.88 4.39 0.98
C GLN A 701 -19.08 3.45 0.06
N CYS A 702 -19.77 2.75 -0.85
CA CYS A 702 -19.15 1.86 -1.82
C CYS A 702 -18.88 2.57 -3.15
N ASP A 703 -17.76 2.21 -3.81
CA ASP A 703 -17.38 2.72 -5.13
C ASP A 703 -17.36 1.58 -6.15
N PHE A 704 -18.20 1.67 -7.18
CA PHE A 704 -18.30 0.78 -8.33
C PHE A 704 -17.88 1.47 -9.63
N SER A 705 -17.21 2.63 -9.56
CA SER A 705 -16.83 3.40 -10.74
C SER A 705 -15.95 2.58 -11.69
N ASP A 706 -16.16 2.73 -12.99
CA ASP A 706 -15.47 1.97 -14.06
C ASP A 706 -15.67 0.44 -14.01
N ALA A 707 -16.49 -0.10 -13.09
CA ALA A 707 -16.71 -1.53 -12.99
C ALA A 707 -17.60 -2.05 -14.15
N VAL A 708 -17.36 -3.30 -14.54
CA VAL A 708 -18.19 -4.01 -15.53
C VAL A 708 -19.19 -4.88 -14.76
N LEU A 709 -20.46 -4.45 -14.73
CA LEU A 709 -21.57 -5.10 -14.03
C LEU A 709 -22.67 -5.54 -15.01
N THR A 710 -22.28 -5.97 -16.21
CA THR A 710 -23.22 -6.36 -17.25
C THR A 710 -24.04 -7.58 -16.81
N GLY A 711 -25.37 -7.51 -16.95
CA GLY A 711 -26.28 -8.56 -16.50
C GLY A 711 -26.31 -8.79 -14.98
N ALA A 712 -25.78 -7.86 -14.18
CA ALA A 712 -25.78 -7.99 -12.72
C ALA A 712 -27.20 -8.00 -12.13
N ASN A 713 -27.41 -8.79 -11.07
CA ASN A 713 -28.65 -8.80 -10.30
C ASN A 713 -28.52 -7.86 -9.10
N LEU A 714 -29.12 -6.68 -9.17
CA LEU A 714 -29.11 -5.64 -8.14
C LEU A 714 -30.50 -5.45 -7.51
N ARG A 715 -31.38 -6.46 -7.62
CA ARG A 715 -32.78 -6.37 -7.15
C ARG A 715 -32.83 -6.10 -5.65
N GLY A 716 -33.58 -5.07 -5.24
CA GLY A 716 -33.72 -4.74 -3.82
C GLY A 716 -32.44 -4.24 -3.13
N ALA A 717 -31.33 -4.06 -3.87
CA ALA A 717 -30.07 -3.60 -3.30
C ALA A 717 -30.19 -2.17 -2.76
N ARG A 718 -29.58 -1.89 -1.60
CA ARG A 718 -29.48 -0.54 -1.04
C ARG A 718 -28.14 0.08 -1.41
N LEU A 719 -28.17 0.93 -2.43
CA LEU A 719 -27.05 1.61 -3.08
C LEU A 719 -27.06 3.11 -2.77
N HIS A 720 -27.40 3.48 -1.53
CA HIS A 720 -27.45 4.86 -1.07
C HIS A 720 -26.07 5.53 -1.18
N ASP A 721 -26.02 6.69 -1.81
CA ASP A 721 -24.78 7.45 -2.07
C ASP A 721 -23.65 6.64 -2.73
N ALA A 722 -23.98 5.54 -3.42
CA ALA A 722 -22.99 4.73 -4.11
C ALA A 722 -22.39 5.48 -5.30
N MET A 723 -21.07 5.35 -5.51
CA MET A 723 -20.40 5.88 -6.70
C MET A 723 -20.45 4.83 -7.80
N MET A 724 -21.05 5.17 -8.94
CA MET A 724 -21.20 4.29 -10.11
C MET A 724 -20.81 5.03 -11.40
N ILE A 725 -19.72 5.80 -11.35
CA ILE A 725 -19.27 6.62 -12.47
C ILE A 725 -18.74 5.72 -13.58
N ARG A 726 -19.32 5.78 -14.79
CA ARG A 726 -19.00 4.92 -15.95
C ARG A 726 -19.08 3.42 -15.72
N THR A 727 -19.86 3.02 -14.73
CA THR A 727 -20.15 1.61 -14.50
C THR A 727 -20.95 1.07 -15.69
N ASP A 728 -20.57 -0.10 -16.19
CA ASP A 728 -21.32 -0.78 -17.24
C ASP A 728 -22.41 -1.66 -16.60
N LEU A 729 -23.63 -1.14 -16.53
CA LEU A 729 -24.83 -1.79 -16.00
C LEU A 729 -25.74 -2.30 -17.14
N SER A 730 -25.18 -2.55 -18.33
CA SER A 730 -25.96 -3.06 -19.46
C SER A 730 -26.62 -4.40 -19.11
N ASP A 731 -27.90 -4.56 -19.43
CA ASP A 731 -28.72 -5.74 -19.10
C ASP A 731 -28.89 -6.04 -17.60
N ALA A 732 -28.46 -5.14 -16.70
CA ALA A 732 -28.58 -5.35 -15.26
C ALA A 732 -30.05 -5.24 -14.77
N ASP A 733 -30.38 -5.99 -13.72
CA ASP A 733 -31.68 -5.91 -13.04
C ASP A 733 -31.58 -5.08 -11.77
N LEU A 734 -32.04 -3.82 -11.82
CA LEU A 734 -32.10 -2.87 -10.70
C LEU A 734 -33.52 -2.76 -10.12
N THR A 735 -34.41 -3.73 -10.38
CA THR A 735 -35.81 -3.69 -9.92
C THR A 735 -35.87 -3.51 -8.40
N ASN A 736 -36.67 -2.55 -7.92
CA ASN A 736 -36.83 -2.21 -6.50
C ASN A 736 -35.53 -1.85 -5.75
N SER A 737 -34.46 -1.48 -6.46
CA SER A 737 -33.22 -1.00 -5.81
C SER A 737 -33.38 0.40 -5.22
N ASP A 738 -32.61 0.71 -4.19
CA ASP A 738 -32.55 2.04 -3.57
C ASP A 738 -31.25 2.74 -4.00
N LEU A 739 -31.37 3.73 -4.88
CA LEU A 739 -30.26 4.47 -5.50
C LEU A 739 -30.26 5.95 -5.04
N ILE A 740 -30.87 6.27 -3.88
CA ILE A 740 -30.91 7.64 -3.36
C ILE A 740 -29.49 8.24 -3.32
N GLY A 741 -29.33 9.44 -3.90
CA GLY A 741 -28.06 10.19 -3.86
C GLY A 741 -26.89 9.57 -4.63
N SER A 742 -27.09 8.41 -5.26
CA SER A 742 -26.03 7.72 -6.01
C SER A 742 -25.55 8.51 -7.24
N VAL A 743 -24.29 8.31 -7.60
CA VAL A 743 -23.62 9.03 -8.68
C VAL A 743 -23.41 8.10 -9.87
N LEU A 744 -24.34 8.10 -10.83
CA LEU A 744 -24.32 7.25 -12.05
C LEU A 744 -23.83 8.01 -13.29
N ARG A 745 -22.86 8.92 -13.11
CA ARG A 745 -22.40 9.75 -14.23
C ARG A 745 -21.73 8.90 -15.32
N GLY A 746 -22.18 9.01 -16.56
CA GLY A 746 -21.64 8.24 -17.69
C GLY A 746 -21.89 6.74 -17.60
N ALA A 747 -22.72 6.28 -16.66
CA ALA A 747 -23.05 4.87 -16.51
C ALA A 747 -23.82 4.36 -17.73
N LYS A 748 -23.53 3.13 -18.17
CA LYS A 748 -24.28 2.48 -19.24
C LYS A 748 -25.41 1.66 -18.64
N LEU A 749 -26.65 2.05 -18.89
CA LEU A 749 -27.86 1.39 -18.41
C LEU A 749 -28.67 0.81 -19.59
N THR A 750 -27.98 0.46 -20.69
CA THR A 750 -28.62 -0.08 -21.90
C THR A 750 -29.36 -1.37 -21.56
N ARG A 751 -30.66 -1.45 -21.86
CA ARG A 751 -31.55 -2.58 -21.51
C ARG A 751 -31.63 -2.93 -20.00
N ALA A 752 -31.20 -2.02 -19.13
CA ALA A 752 -31.33 -2.23 -17.68
C ALA A 752 -32.81 -2.21 -17.26
N LYS A 753 -33.16 -2.97 -16.22
CA LYS A 753 -34.51 -3.00 -15.63
C LYS A 753 -34.54 -2.10 -14.39
N LEU A 754 -35.39 -1.08 -14.40
CA LEU A 754 -35.44 -0.03 -13.37
C LEU A 754 -36.80 0.06 -12.66
N ALA A 755 -37.71 -0.88 -12.90
CA ALA A 755 -39.05 -0.87 -12.30
C ALA A 755 -38.97 -0.80 -10.75
N GLY A 756 -39.59 0.21 -10.15
CA GLY A 756 -39.58 0.41 -8.70
C GLY A 756 -38.24 0.90 -8.12
N ALA A 757 -37.22 1.19 -8.93
CA ALA A 757 -35.96 1.73 -8.45
C ALA A 757 -36.15 3.15 -7.88
N ASN A 758 -35.48 3.47 -6.78
CA ASN A 758 -35.54 4.78 -6.16
C ASN A 758 -34.35 5.65 -6.56
N LEU A 759 -34.55 6.57 -7.49
CA LEU A 759 -33.53 7.46 -8.05
C LEU A 759 -33.56 8.87 -7.43
N PHE A 760 -34.17 9.04 -6.26
CA PHE A 760 -34.27 10.35 -5.61
C PHE A 760 -32.90 10.98 -5.40
N ARG A 761 -32.68 12.18 -5.96
CA ARG A 761 -31.39 12.90 -5.95
C ARG A 761 -30.21 12.15 -6.58
N ALA A 762 -30.44 11.05 -7.31
CA ALA A 762 -29.40 10.38 -8.08
C ALA A 762 -28.90 11.28 -9.22
N LEU A 763 -27.59 11.22 -9.52
CA LEU A 763 -26.96 11.95 -10.62
C LEU A 763 -26.78 11.05 -11.85
N LEU A 764 -27.63 11.22 -12.85
CA LEU A 764 -27.59 10.51 -14.15
C LEU A 764 -27.04 11.39 -15.28
N ALA A 765 -26.10 12.26 -14.96
CA ALA A 765 -25.40 13.05 -15.97
C ALA A 765 -24.71 12.12 -16.98
N GLU A 766 -24.97 12.31 -18.29
CA GLU A 766 -24.37 11.51 -19.37
C GLU A 766 -24.66 9.99 -19.30
N ALA A 767 -25.63 9.53 -18.51
CA ALA A 767 -25.99 8.11 -18.47
C ALA A 767 -26.64 7.65 -19.79
N HIS A 768 -26.31 6.44 -20.25
CA HIS A 768 -26.85 5.86 -21.47
C HIS A 768 -28.03 4.95 -21.14
N LEU A 769 -29.26 5.38 -21.44
CA LEU A 769 -30.51 4.69 -21.06
C LEU A 769 -31.20 3.97 -22.23
N GLU A 770 -30.47 3.68 -23.31
CA GLU A 770 -31.05 3.06 -24.51
C GLU A 770 -31.79 1.76 -24.18
N HIS A 771 -33.09 1.71 -24.46
CA HIS A 771 -33.96 0.56 -24.19
C HIS A 771 -34.04 0.14 -22.71
N ALA A 772 -33.70 1.01 -21.76
CA ALA A 772 -33.96 0.76 -20.34
C ALA A 772 -35.48 0.60 -20.10
N ALA A 773 -35.87 -0.39 -19.31
CA ALA A 773 -37.27 -0.73 -19.07
C ALA A 773 -37.69 -0.36 -17.64
N GLY A 774 -38.95 0.05 -17.46
CA GLY A 774 -39.53 0.31 -16.14
C GLY A 774 -39.10 1.63 -15.49
N LEU A 775 -38.56 2.57 -16.27
CA LEU A 775 -38.19 3.90 -15.78
C LEU A 775 -39.43 4.74 -15.40
N ASP A 776 -40.54 4.51 -16.09
CA ASP A 776 -41.87 5.05 -15.80
C ASP A 776 -42.40 4.60 -14.42
N ALA A 777 -41.98 3.42 -13.98
CA ALA A 777 -42.29 2.86 -12.66
C ALA A 777 -41.19 3.14 -11.61
N ALA A 778 -40.14 3.89 -11.95
CA ALA A 778 -39.08 4.29 -11.02
C ALA A 778 -39.45 5.60 -10.31
N TYR A 779 -38.94 5.79 -9.08
CA TYR A 779 -39.11 7.05 -8.36
C TYR A 779 -38.02 8.04 -8.77
N THR A 780 -38.37 9.03 -9.58
CA THR A 780 -37.43 9.96 -10.25
C THR A 780 -37.47 11.40 -9.75
N VAL A 781 -38.10 11.64 -8.60
CA VAL A 781 -38.23 12.98 -8.02
C VAL A 781 -36.84 13.53 -7.68
N GLN A 782 -36.55 14.76 -8.08
CA GLN A 782 -35.24 15.41 -7.87
C GLN A 782 -34.02 14.65 -8.46
N THR A 783 -34.24 13.66 -9.32
CA THR A 783 -33.15 13.05 -10.08
C THR A 783 -32.51 14.10 -11.00
N MET A 784 -31.18 14.15 -11.04
CA MET A 784 -30.43 15.07 -11.87
C MET A 784 -30.10 14.40 -13.20
N TRP A 785 -30.65 14.92 -14.30
CA TRP A 785 -30.56 14.33 -15.65
C TRP A 785 -29.65 15.14 -16.56
N SER A 786 -29.11 14.48 -17.60
CA SER A 786 -28.76 15.18 -18.83
C SER A 786 -29.99 15.40 -19.72
N PRO A 787 -30.05 16.45 -20.57
CA PRO A 787 -31.10 16.67 -21.56
C PRO A 787 -31.27 15.48 -22.52
N ARG A 788 -30.17 14.79 -22.88
CA ARG A 788 -30.21 13.55 -23.67
C ARG A 788 -30.83 12.39 -22.89
N ALA A 789 -30.44 12.19 -21.63
CA ALA A 789 -31.01 11.15 -20.78
C ALA A 789 -32.51 11.41 -20.53
N ARG A 790 -32.93 12.67 -20.39
CA ARG A 790 -34.33 13.07 -20.22
C ARG A 790 -35.20 12.88 -21.48
N ALA A 791 -34.60 12.87 -22.67
CA ALA A 791 -35.32 12.63 -23.92
C ALA A 791 -35.42 11.14 -24.28
N ALA A 792 -34.51 10.31 -23.75
CA ALA A 792 -34.52 8.86 -23.88
C ALA A 792 -35.37 8.16 -22.78
N ALA A 793 -35.48 8.81 -21.61
CA ALA A 793 -36.42 8.51 -20.54
C ALA A 793 -37.84 8.91 -20.93
#